data_AF-A0A4Q5NSA4-F1
#
_entry.id   AF-A0A4Q5NSA4-F1
#
_cell.length_a   1.000
_cell.length_b   1.000
_cell.length_c   1.000
_cell.angle_alpha   90.00
_cell.angle_beta   90.00
_cell.angle_gamma   90.00
#
_symmetry.space_group_name_H-M   'P 1'
#
loop_
_entity.id
_entity.type
_entity.pdbx_description
1 polymer ?
#
loop_
_entity_poly.entity_id
_entity_poly.type
_entity_poly.pdbx_seq_one_letter_code
_entity_poly.pdbx_strand_id
1 'polypeptide(L)'
;MPTVNASQPELDYTRDADGSYSIAGNGFVLVMKGSSVSILTYLVKDADAFKSAFAPDGTLYVVGTGRITVGADSDYYNDGFLAHFDLKGDTSLLSSRFLGGVATVDTAARGLGVACDATGNVYVTGNVGPKSFPGQTVSTLGPVSGGDYHIFIARLNPGATSYRSITLVGGSGRDEAKGIVVDADGNAYVGGQTTSSDFPVRDAIPPTSGTNPNYPHACLIKLASTGQIQYSTRLGGSLQDLFGDVALTPAGELVATGSTSSADFPVVNPIQATLIGNNINGFLTIIGTPEIVVNSTGDKPDLNKSDGACNTGGTVNGAPECTLRAAIEQVNAKPALNDIKFKIAVTGNAVPSISITKQLPPITVPLRIRGETQPTTKRVQINGVAAGTSSGLIVDEGGTTLTNLVVSNFKTDGILLRTKGGNTVQNCFIGTDVKGAAAQGNGQSGIHTFKSPSNLIGGIKTGEGNVISGNTQYGVWIEDGASTGNLVQGNLIGTNLSGTSKIGKQQFGVYVGPATYTTTTKIVAIKATIGGTVTGAGNVISGNILAGINTESASGCVIQGNLVGTDKTGLKALGNGEDDGGIGISLAHSTNNQVGGTTAAARNVASGNVVAGIRLFGAQTSGNHIEGNLVGTDRTGLKALGNGSEGITVMAASGNFIGGPSAAQRNIISGNKGTDGKGKGVFFVVNRQAGFGTNKGVPTNNLVRGNFIGADATGTKALPNAFGVLVEGGAFNSLQSNVVSGNTSVGVVVTKGQTNLDEGEGTTLQDNLIGVDWTGAKALSNGLYGIMLLSQKNSVLSGNTISGNGRAGVMLAGKVPTDAFFSNIGNGNLPVNAVLTGNFIGTNRTGTAALSNGRTATATSGGGGGIVIFSGVKGQPLVALLLVRATSSWVMWARVFLLLGSAPHLLELTPSEATLSARTSARRTLLATPNQASACSLVKV
;
A
#
# COMPACT_ATOMS: atom_id res chain seq x y z
N MET A 1 -20.58 -51.28 17.04
CA MET A 1 -21.14 -52.10 15.95
C MET A 1 -22.37 -51.41 15.40
N PRO A 2 -22.36 -51.08 14.09
CA PRO A 2 -23.53 -51.29 13.24
C PRO A 2 -23.18 -52.27 12.12
N THR A 3 -24.10 -53.21 11.91
CA THR A 3 -24.13 -54.24 10.87
C THR A 3 -24.29 -53.64 9.47
N VAL A 4 -23.42 -54.04 8.53
CA VAL A 4 -23.58 -53.83 7.09
C VAL A 4 -23.92 -55.16 6.42
N ASN A 5 -25.01 -55.15 5.68
CA ASN A 5 -25.54 -56.24 4.88
C ASN A 5 -24.59 -56.61 3.72
N ALA A 6 -24.47 -57.90 3.46
CA ALA A 6 -23.68 -58.50 2.41
C ALA A 6 -24.37 -58.43 1.04
N SER A 7 -23.60 -58.09 0.00
CA SER A 7 -23.88 -58.49 -1.39
C SER A 7 -22.59 -58.55 -2.24
N GLN A 8 -21.97 -59.75 -2.22
CA GLN A 8 -21.12 -60.44 -3.22
C GLN A 8 -19.74 -59.89 -3.67
N PRO A 9 -18.83 -60.75 -4.20
CA PRO A 9 -18.70 -62.21 -4.10
C PRO A 9 -17.45 -62.67 -3.32
N GLU A 10 -17.51 -63.91 -2.85
CA GLU A 10 -16.50 -64.60 -2.02
C GLU A 10 -15.14 -64.75 -2.73
N LEU A 11 -14.07 -64.48 -1.98
CA LEU A 11 -12.72 -64.97 -2.28
C LEU A 11 -12.48 -66.19 -1.38
N ASP A 12 -12.13 -67.32 -1.99
CA ASP A 12 -11.81 -68.57 -1.29
C ASP A 12 -10.68 -68.37 -0.27
N TYR A 13 -10.92 -68.75 0.98
CA TYR A 13 -9.89 -68.83 2.01
C TYR A 13 -9.77 -70.27 2.53
N THR A 14 -8.56 -70.81 2.56
CA THR A 14 -8.25 -72.02 3.35
C THR A 14 -8.14 -71.66 4.82
N ARG A 15 -8.92 -72.33 5.66
CA ARG A 15 -8.93 -72.17 7.11
C ARG A 15 -7.84 -73.03 7.73
N ASP A 16 -6.90 -72.42 8.43
CA ASP A 16 -5.89 -73.15 9.19
C ASP A 16 -6.52 -73.78 10.45
N ALA A 17 -5.91 -74.84 10.98
CA ALA A 17 -6.50 -75.71 12.01
C ALA A 17 -6.74 -75.03 13.38
N ASP A 18 -6.24 -73.81 13.58
CA ASP A 18 -6.48 -72.98 14.77
C ASP A 18 -7.60 -71.94 14.57
N GLY A 19 -8.23 -71.89 13.40
CA GLY A 19 -9.28 -70.95 13.05
C GLY A 19 -8.80 -69.60 12.52
N SER A 20 -7.50 -69.45 12.23
CA SER A 20 -6.96 -68.29 11.52
C SER A 20 -7.04 -68.43 10.00
N TYR A 21 -7.05 -67.28 9.32
CA TYR A 21 -6.96 -67.17 7.86
C TYR A 21 -5.57 -66.62 7.52
N SER A 22 -4.74 -67.37 6.79
CA SER A 22 -3.42 -66.92 6.34
C SER A 22 -3.43 -66.51 4.86
N ILE A 23 -2.89 -65.32 4.56
CA ILE A 23 -2.52 -64.88 3.21
C ILE A 23 -1.05 -64.44 3.26
N ALA A 24 -0.24 -65.01 2.37
CA ALA A 24 1.14 -64.60 2.16
C ALA A 24 1.21 -63.41 1.19
N GLY A 25 1.80 -62.29 1.61
CA GLY A 25 2.12 -61.13 0.75
C GLY A 25 2.30 -59.82 1.53
N ASN A 26 3.44 -59.14 1.34
CA ASN A 26 3.90 -57.98 2.12
C ASN A 26 3.19 -56.66 1.75
N GLY A 27 2.83 -55.87 2.79
CA GLY A 27 2.47 -54.44 2.70
C GLY A 27 1.55 -53.97 3.83
N PHE A 28 2.10 -53.54 4.97
CA PHE A 28 1.32 -52.99 6.10
C PHE A 28 1.52 -51.47 6.20
N VAL A 29 0.43 -50.70 6.36
CA VAL A 29 0.48 -49.33 6.88
C VAL A 29 0.12 -49.39 8.37
N LEU A 30 1.10 -49.13 9.25
CA LEU A 30 0.90 -49.00 10.69
C LEU A 30 0.43 -47.57 11.01
N VAL A 31 -0.78 -47.42 11.54
CA VAL A 31 -1.22 -46.16 12.17
C VAL A 31 -1.34 -46.39 13.67
N MET A 32 -0.46 -45.76 14.45
CA MET A 32 -0.50 -45.80 15.91
C MET A 32 -1.56 -44.83 16.45
N LYS A 33 -2.45 -45.30 17.33
CA LYS A 33 -3.31 -44.44 18.15
C LYS A 33 -3.37 -44.99 19.58
N GLY A 34 -2.41 -44.58 20.42
CA GLY A 34 -2.26 -45.10 21.78
C GLY A 34 -1.80 -46.57 21.82
N SER A 35 -2.12 -47.28 22.90
CA SER A 35 -1.64 -48.65 23.23
C SER A 35 -2.49 -49.80 22.66
N SER A 36 -3.24 -49.60 21.57
CA SER A 36 -4.05 -50.68 20.97
C SER A 36 -3.98 -50.67 19.44
N VAL A 37 -3.62 -51.83 18.88
CA VAL A 37 -3.45 -52.08 17.43
C VAL A 37 -4.80 -52.46 16.84
N SER A 38 -5.24 -51.79 15.77
CA SER A 38 -6.39 -52.20 14.96
C SER A 38 -6.00 -52.17 13.49
N ILE A 39 -6.10 -53.33 12.83
CA ILE A 39 -5.73 -53.57 11.43
C ILE A 39 -6.89 -53.12 10.53
N LEU A 40 -6.66 -52.15 9.63
CA LEU A 40 -7.60 -51.86 8.54
C LEU A 40 -6.95 -52.25 7.20
N THR A 41 -7.41 -53.36 6.63
CA THR A 41 -6.92 -53.93 5.38
C THR A 41 -7.61 -53.24 4.20
N TYR A 42 -6.89 -52.44 3.41
CA TYR A 42 -7.25 -52.19 2.01
C TYR A 42 -6.19 -52.88 1.14
N LEU A 43 -6.60 -54.01 0.53
CA LEU A 43 -5.74 -54.81 -0.36
C LEU A 43 -5.35 -54.01 -1.61
N VAL A 44 -4.06 -53.68 -1.75
CA VAL A 44 -3.43 -53.61 -3.09
C VAL A 44 -2.61 -54.88 -3.22
N LYS A 45 -3.12 -55.85 -3.99
CA LYS A 45 -2.39 -57.07 -4.32
C LYS A 45 -1.19 -56.67 -5.19
N ASP A 46 0.01 -57.06 -4.80
CA ASP A 46 1.25 -56.92 -5.59
C ASP A 46 1.74 -55.48 -5.85
N ALA A 47 1.95 -54.67 -4.81
CA ALA A 47 2.57 -53.35 -4.94
C ALA A 47 4.08 -53.38 -4.67
N ASP A 48 4.89 -52.89 -5.62
CA ASP A 48 6.36 -53.00 -5.58
C ASP A 48 7.09 -51.95 -4.69
N ALA A 49 6.43 -50.91 -4.18
CA ALA A 49 6.90 -49.98 -3.13
C ALA A 49 5.89 -48.83 -2.92
N PHE A 50 5.80 -48.28 -1.69
CA PHE A 50 5.02 -47.07 -1.38
C PHE A 50 5.90 -45.94 -0.87
N LYS A 51 5.55 -44.70 -1.19
CA LYS A 51 6.08 -43.47 -0.57
C LYS A 51 4.93 -42.66 0.01
N SER A 52 5.19 -41.89 1.04
CA SER A 52 4.16 -41.10 1.70
C SER A 52 4.66 -39.73 2.16
N ALA A 53 3.76 -38.75 2.23
CA ALA A 53 4.03 -37.42 2.73
C ALA A 53 2.85 -36.87 3.53
N PHE A 54 3.15 -36.21 4.65
CA PHE A 54 2.15 -35.47 5.40
C PHE A 54 1.90 -34.10 4.79
N ALA A 55 0.64 -33.73 4.71
CA ALA A 55 0.21 -32.39 4.36
C ALA A 55 0.26 -31.45 5.59
N PRO A 56 0.33 -30.12 5.39
CA PRO A 56 0.33 -29.16 6.50
C PRO A 56 -0.92 -29.23 7.40
N ASP A 57 -2.04 -29.68 6.86
CA ASP A 57 -3.29 -29.89 7.60
C ASP A 57 -3.30 -31.19 8.43
N GLY A 58 -2.22 -31.99 8.38
CA GLY A 58 -2.06 -33.26 9.09
C GLY A 58 -2.65 -34.49 8.39
N THR A 59 -3.17 -34.35 7.17
CA THR A 59 -3.60 -35.48 6.33
C THR A 59 -2.40 -36.17 5.66
N LEU A 60 -2.59 -37.41 5.19
CA LEU A 60 -1.52 -38.23 4.62
C LEU A 60 -1.77 -38.49 3.12
N TYR A 61 -0.77 -38.23 2.30
CA TYR A 61 -0.74 -38.70 0.91
C TYR A 61 0.15 -39.92 0.79
N VAL A 62 -0.32 -40.94 0.08
CA VAL A 62 0.42 -42.16 -0.26
C VAL A 62 0.44 -42.30 -1.77
N VAL A 63 1.63 -42.49 -2.32
CA VAL A 63 1.84 -42.80 -3.73
C VAL A 63 2.42 -44.20 -3.86
N GLY A 64 1.98 -44.94 -4.87
CA GLY A 64 2.46 -46.28 -5.15
C GLY A 64 2.23 -46.70 -6.58
N THR A 65 2.63 -47.94 -6.85
CA THR A 65 2.36 -48.64 -8.10
C THR A 65 1.55 -49.89 -7.77
N GLY A 66 0.43 -50.11 -8.46
CA GLY A 66 -0.45 -51.27 -8.24
C GLY A 66 -0.88 -51.92 -9.54
N ARG A 67 -1.29 -53.19 -9.46
CA ARG A 67 -1.86 -53.95 -10.60
C ARG A 67 -3.32 -53.57 -10.82
N ILE A 68 -3.70 -53.26 -12.06
CA ILE A 68 -5.11 -53.07 -12.44
C ILE A 68 -5.52 -54.20 -13.40
N THR A 69 -6.59 -54.93 -13.08
CA THR A 69 -7.21 -55.89 -14.00
C THR A 69 -8.30 -55.20 -14.80
N VAL A 70 -8.20 -55.18 -16.13
CA VAL A 70 -9.27 -54.70 -17.02
C VAL A 70 -9.64 -55.81 -18.00
N GLY A 71 -10.75 -56.50 -17.75
CA GLY A 71 -11.25 -57.55 -18.64
C GLY A 71 -10.74 -58.96 -18.33
N ALA A 72 -11.28 -59.95 -19.06
CA ALA A 72 -11.05 -61.39 -18.86
C ALA A 72 -9.75 -61.93 -19.50
N ASP A 73 -8.88 -61.07 -20.02
CA ASP A 73 -7.60 -61.46 -20.61
C ASP A 73 -6.42 -61.15 -19.67
N SER A 74 -5.44 -62.04 -19.70
CA SER A 74 -4.32 -62.19 -18.78
C SER A 74 -3.18 -61.16 -18.91
N ASP A 75 -3.46 -59.93 -19.37
CA ASP A 75 -2.44 -58.89 -19.55
C ASP A 75 -2.37 -57.97 -18.32
N TYR A 76 -1.31 -58.14 -17.51
CA TYR A 76 -1.09 -57.42 -16.26
C TYR A 76 -0.33 -56.10 -16.50
N TYR A 77 -0.95 -54.95 -16.25
CA TYR A 77 -0.27 -53.64 -16.28
C TYR A 77 -0.19 -53.01 -14.88
N ASN A 78 1.02 -52.55 -14.53
CA ASN A 78 1.28 -51.77 -13.32
C ASN A 78 0.96 -50.30 -13.59
N ASP A 79 0.13 -49.66 -12.77
CA ASP A 79 -0.18 -48.24 -12.91
C ASP A 79 -0.01 -47.49 -11.58
N GLY A 80 0.31 -46.21 -11.70
CA GLY A 80 0.61 -45.36 -10.56
C GLY A 80 -0.69 -44.90 -9.90
N PHE A 81 -0.71 -44.81 -8.57
CA PHE A 81 -1.83 -44.19 -7.86
C PHE A 81 -1.37 -43.21 -6.79
N LEU A 82 -2.25 -42.25 -6.49
CA LEU A 82 -2.17 -41.34 -5.35
C LEU A 82 -3.44 -41.50 -4.51
N ALA A 83 -3.27 -41.73 -3.21
CA ALA A 83 -4.35 -41.80 -2.23
C ALA A 83 -4.13 -40.76 -1.13
N HIS A 84 -5.20 -40.15 -0.65
CA HIS A 84 -5.22 -39.09 0.37
C HIS A 84 -6.11 -39.53 1.53
N PHE A 85 -5.59 -39.48 2.76
CA PHE A 85 -6.27 -39.99 3.96
C PHE A 85 -6.39 -38.93 5.05
N ASP A 86 -7.53 -38.88 5.74
CA ASP A 86 -7.66 -38.17 7.01
C ASP A 86 -7.27 -39.08 8.17
N LEU A 87 -6.27 -38.67 8.93
CA LEU A 87 -5.81 -39.40 10.11
C LEU A 87 -6.41 -38.85 11.42
N LYS A 88 -7.16 -37.75 11.37
CA LYS A 88 -7.77 -37.10 12.53
C LYS A 88 -9.18 -37.64 12.83
N GLY A 89 -9.98 -37.97 11.81
CA GLY A 89 -11.30 -38.61 11.93
C GLY A 89 -11.37 -39.94 11.19
N ASP A 90 -11.31 -41.05 11.94
CA ASP A 90 -11.64 -42.42 11.48
C ASP A 90 -10.82 -43.02 10.32
N THR A 91 -9.64 -42.50 10.00
CA THR A 91 -8.74 -43.08 8.96
C THR A 91 -9.42 -43.23 7.58
N SER A 92 -10.24 -42.24 7.20
CA SER A 92 -11.01 -42.28 5.95
C SER A 92 -10.19 -41.88 4.73
N LEU A 93 -10.39 -42.58 3.60
CA LEU A 93 -9.87 -42.16 2.29
C LEU A 93 -10.65 -40.92 1.83
N LEU A 94 -9.97 -39.78 1.76
CA LEU A 94 -10.53 -38.50 1.32
C LEU A 94 -10.61 -38.40 -0.21
N SER A 95 -9.56 -38.86 -0.90
CA SER A 95 -9.52 -38.91 -2.36
C SER A 95 -8.52 -39.96 -2.84
N SER A 96 -8.74 -40.51 -4.04
CA SER A 96 -7.75 -41.33 -4.73
C SER A 96 -7.81 -41.10 -6.23
N ARG A 97 -6.70 -41.33 -6.91
CA ARG A 97 -6.60 -41.19 -8.36
C ARG A 97 -5.48 -42.02 -8.96
N PHE A 98 -5.65 -42.40 -10.22
CA PHE A 98 -4.58 -42.96 -11.03
C PHE A 98 -3.67 -41.84 -11.59
N LEU A 99 -2.39 -42.17 -11.74
CA LEU A 99 -1.29 -41.30 -12.13
C LEU A 99 -0.66 -41.84 -13.43
N GLY A 100 -1.42 -42.01 -14.51
CA GLY A 100 -0.89 -42.73 -15.69
C GLY A 100 -1.84 -42.81 -16.87
N GLY A 101 -1.36 -43.48 -17.94
CA GLY A 101 -1.94 -43.53 -19.29
C GLY A 101 -3.18 -44.40 -19.49
N VAL A 102 -3.49 -44.73 -20.75
CA VAL A 102 -4.59 -45.62 -21.15
C VAL A 102 -4.12 -47.08 -21.20
N ALA A 103 -5.00 -48.01 -20.79
CA ALA A 103 -4.75 -49.44 -20.57
C ALA A 103 -4.30 -50.28 -21.80
N THR A 104 -3.91 -49.65 -22.92
CA THR A 104 -3.73 -50.33 -24.21
C THR A 104 -2.29 -50.37 -24.71
N VAL A 105 -1.31 -49.82 -23.98
CA VAL A 105 0.11 -49.85 -24.38
C VAL A 105 1.04 -49.82 -23.16
N ASP A 106 2.11 -50.62 -23.30
CA ASP A 106 3.14 -51.04 -22.35
C ASP A 106 3.97 -49.90 -21.72
N THR A 107 3.33 -48.99 -20.97
CA THR A 107 4.05 -47.88 -20.32
C THR A 107 3.51 -47.62 -18.91
N ALA A 108 3.82 -48.53 -17.99
CA ALA A 108 3.48 -48.42 -16.57
C ALA A 108 3.96 -47.09 -15.98
N ALA A 109 3.03 -46.24 -15.54
CA ALA A 109 3.41 -45.09 -14.73
C ALA A 109 3.73 -45.57 -13.31
N ARG A 110 4.89 -45.23 -12.76
CA ARG A 110 5.29 -45.63 -11.40
C ARG A 110 5.32 -44.41 -10.50
N GLY A 111 4.50 -44.36 -9.46
CA GLY A 111 4.59 -43.32 -8.45
C GLY A 111 5.73 -43.59 -7.46
N LEU A 112 6.84 -42.86 -7.58
CA LEU A 112 8.08 -43.16 -6.85
C LEU A 112 8.44 -42.10 -5.79
N GLY A 113 7.69 -41.00 -5.70
CA GLY A 113 7.86 -40.02 -4.63
C GLY A 113 6.70 -39.04 -4.53
N VAL A 114 6.42 -38.58 -3.31
CA VAL A 114 5.39 -37.58 -3.01
C VAL A 114 5.92 -36.58 -1.98
N ALA A 115 5.58 -35.31 -2.15
CA ALA A 115 5.92 -34.22 -1.22
C ALA A 115 4.80 -33.17 -1.19
N CYS A 116 4.72 -32.37 -0.13
CA CYS A 116 3.75 -31.29 0.03
C CYS A 116 4.45 -29.95 0.30
N ASP A 117 3.94 -28.86 -0.26
CA ASP A 117 4.37 -27.50 0.13
C ASP A 117 3.58 -26.96 1.33
N ALA A 118 4.04 -25.84 1.90
CA ALA A 118 3.39 -25.19 3.05
C ALA A 118 1.97 -24.69 2.78
N THR A 119 1.57 -24.58 1.51
CA THR A 119 0.21 -24.20 1.10
C THR A 119 -0.69 -25.41 0.82
N GLY A 120 -0.16 -26.63 0.98
CA GLY A 120 -0.86 -27.90 0.81
C GLY A 120 -0.90 -28.41 -0.63
N ASN A 121 -0.19 -27.81 -1.59
CA ASN A 121 -0.10 -28.40 -2.92
C ASN A 121 0.73 -29.69 -2.86
N VAL A 122 0.32 -30.68 -3.65
CA VAL A 122 0.93 -32.02 -3.67
C VAL A 122 1.80 -32.14 -4.90
N TYR A 123 3.00 -32.66 -4.71
CA TYR A 123 3.98 -32.89 -5.76
C TYR A 123 4.23 -34.39 -5.84
N VAL A 124 4.10 -34.96 -7.03
CA VAL A 124 4.30 -36.39 -7.28
C VAL A 124 5.32 -36.55 -8.39
N THR A 125 6.27 -37.46 -8.17
CA THR A 125 7.24 -37.84 -9.19
C THR A 125 7.18 -39.33 -9.48
N GLY A 126 7.64 -39.71 -10.66
CA GLY A 126 7.62 -41.08 -11.10
C GLY A 126 8.15 -41.30 -12.49
N ASN A 127 7.99 -42.53 -12.97
CA ASN A 127 8.42 -42.93 -14.31
C ASN A 127 7.19 -43.06 -15.19
N VAL A 128 7.31 -42.70 -16.47
CA VAL A 128 6.21 -42.74 -17.41
C VAL A 128 6.72 -43.00 -18.83
N GLY A 129 5.99 -43.76 -19.64
CA GLY A 129 6.35 -43.90 -21.07
C GLY A 129 5.63 -42.90 -22.00
N PRO A 130 5.97 -42.92 -23.30
CA PRO A 130 5.73 -41.84 -24.25
C PRO A 130 4.27 -41.47 -24.58
N LYS A 131 3.26 -42.21 -24.10
CA LYS A 131 1.82 -42.00 -24.41
C LYS A 131 0.94 -41.65 -23.19
N SER A 132 1.50 -41.03 -22.18
CA SER A 132 0.83 -40.89 -20.88
C SER A 132 0.21 -39.50 -20.62
N PHE A 133 -0.80 -39.42 -19.75
CA PHE A 133 -1.61 -38.24 -19.41
C PHE A 133 -2.53 -37.69 -20.54
N PRO A 134 -3.46 -38.49 -21.06
CA PRO A 134 -4.38 -38.04 -22.12
C PRO A 134 -5.23 -36.84 -21.67
N GLY A 135 -5.32 -35.81 -22.52
CA GLY A 135 -6.15 -34.62 -22.27
C GLY A 135 -5.59 -33.63 -21.26
N GLN A 136 -4.35 -33.80 -20.78
CA GLN A 136 -3.67 -32.82 -19.93
C GLN A 136 -2.63 -32.02 -20.72
N THR A 137 -2.43 -30.75 -20.36
CA THR A 137 -1.32 -29.96 -20.90
C THR A 137 -0.02 -30.36 -20.19
N VAL A 138 0.92 -30.90 -20.95
CA VAL A 138 2.20 -31.41 -20.46
C VAL A 138 3.34 -30.55 -21.01
N SER A 139 4.24 -30.12 -20.13
CA SER A 139 5.51 -29.48 -20.52
C SER A 139 6.60 -30.55 -20.63
N THR A 140 7.53 -30.40 -21.57
CA THR A 140 8.59 -31.40 -21.80
C THR A 140 9.98 -30.78 -21.77
N LEU A 141 10.97 -31.55 -21.33
CA LEU A 141 12.39 -31.21 -21.41
C LEU A 141 13.17 -32.43 -21.92
N GLY A 142 13.84 -32.24 -23.06
CA GLY A 142 14.53 -33.29 -23.80
C GLY A 142 13.62 -34.04 -24.78
N PRO A 143 14.18 -34.95 -25.60
CA PRO A 143 13.47 -35.69 -26.64
C PRO A 143 12.60 -36.83 -26.06
N VAL A 144 11.62 -36.48 -25.23
CA VAL A 144 10.69 -37.40 -24.53
C VAL A 144 9.65 -38.07 -25.45
N SER A 145 9.92 -38.13 -26.75
CA SER A 145 9.05 -38.72 -27.78
C SER A 145 9.46 -40.15 -28.17
N GLY A 146 10.53 -40.70 -27.60
CA GLY A 146 10.97 -42.09 -27.77
C GLY A 146 11.84 -42.56 -26.59
N GLY A 147 11.80 -43.86 -26.29
CA GLY A 147 12.48 -44.48 -25.12
C GLY A 147 11.53 -45.26 -24.20
N ASP A 148 12.08 -46.07 -23.29
CA ASP A 148 11.31 -47.00 -22.44
C ASP A 148 10.61 -46.28 -21.24
N TYR A 149 11.28 -45.32 -20.58
CA TYR A 149 10.71 -44.55 -19.46
C TYR A 149 11.34 -43.15 -19.34
N HIS A 150 10.53 -42.15 -19.00
CA HIS A 150 10.93 -40.77 -18.67
C HIS A 150 10.44 -40.38 -17.28
N ILE A 151 11.04 -39.33 -16.70
CA ILE A 151 10.63 -38.78 -15.41
C ILE A 151 9.39 -37.90 -15.61
N PHE A 152 8.31 -38.11 -14.85
CA PHE A 152 7.22 -37.15 -14.74
C PHE A 152 7.23 -36.47 -13.39
N ILE A 153 6.86 -35.19 -13.38
CA ILE A 153 6.74 -34.38 -12.17
C ILE A 153 5.40 -33.64 -12.26
N ALA A 154 4.46 -34.03 -11.40
CA ALA A 154 3.11 -33.50 -11.37
C ALA A 154 2.89 -32.67 -10.11
N ARG A 155 2.37 -31.44 -10.28
CA ARG A 155 1.88 -30.60 -9.19
C ARG A 155 0.36 -30.62 -9.18
N LEU A 156 -0.25 -30.86 -8.03
CA LEU A 156 -1.69 -30.92 -7.83
C LEU A 156 -2.16 -29.87 -6.81
N ASN A 157 -3.42 -29.49 -6.91
CA ASN A 157 -4.10 -28.71 -5.87
C ASN A 157 -4.12 -29.44 -4.52
N PRO A 158 -4.28 -28.70 -3.39
CA PRO A 158 -4.59 -29.32 -2.11
C PRO A 158 -5.81 -30.23 -2.23
N GLY A 159 -5.73 -31.41 -1.62
CA GLY A 159 -6.72 -32.50 -1.76
C GLY A 159 -6.53 -33.38 -3.00
N ALA A 160 -5.50 -33.14 -3.81
CA ALA A 160 -5.20 -33.87 -5.05
C ALA A 160 -6.32 -33.86 -6.10
N THR A 161 -7.17 -32.82 -6.09
CA THR A 161 -8.40 -32.75 -6.91
C THR A 161 -8.18 -32.47 -8.40
N SER A 162 -7.10 -31.79 -8.76
CA SER A 162 -6.73 -31.55 -10.17
C SER A 162 -5.24 -31.28 -10.34
N TYR A 163 -4.71 -31.52 -11.55
CA TYR A 163 -3.35 -31.12 -11.92
C TYR A 163 -3.26 -29.61 -12.11
N ARG A 164 -2.19 -29.00 -11.58
CA ARG A 164 -1.76 -27.62 -11.88
C ARG A 164 -0.72 -27.59 -13.00
N SER A 165 0.19 -28.55 -12.99
CA SER A 165 1.23 -28.70 -14.01
C SER A 165 1.71 -30.15 -14.06
N ILE A 166 2.11 -30.59 -15.24
CA ILE A 166 2.81 -31.86 -15.46
C ILE A 166 4.01 -31.55 -16.33
N THR A 167 5.18 -31.98 -15.88
CA THR A 167 6.44 -31.81 -16.61
C THR A 167 7.11 -33.16 -16.82
N LEU A 168 7.42 -33.50 -18.07
CA LEU A 168 8.21 -34.68 -18.43
C LEU A 168 9.65 -34.29 -18.68
N VAL A 169 10.59 -35.08 -18.15
CA VAL A 169 12.03 -34.85 -18.28
C VAL A 169 12.72 -36.15 -18.65
N GLY A 170 13.48 -36.15 -19.74
CA GLY A 170 14.19 -37.34 -20.18
C GLY A 170 14.86 -37.17 -21.55
N GLY A 171 15.63 -38.18 -21.95
CA GLY A 171 16.26 -38.30 -23.26
C GLY A 171 15.87 -39.59 -23.97
N SER A 172 16.72 -40.04 -24.88
CA SER A 172 16.51 -41.23 -25.72
C SER A 172 16.59 -42.58 -24.99
N GLY A 173 17.15 -42.61 -23.79
CA GLY A 173 17.31 -43.80 -22.96
C GLY A 173 16.26 -43.92 -21.86
N ARG A 174 16.59 -44.67 -20.80
CA ARG A 174 15.75 -44.85 -19.62
C ARG A 174 16.09 -43.80 -18.57
N ASP A 175 15.11 -43.02 -18.15
CA ASP A 175 15.23 -42.00 -17.11
C ASP A 175 14.22 -42.27 -16.00
N GLU A 176 14.69 -42.28 -14.75
CA GLU A 176 13.87 -42.67 -13.61
C GLU A 176 13.98 -41.70 -12.44
N ALA A 177 12.85 -41.40 -11.81
CA ALA A 177 12.82 -40.69 -10.55
C ALA A 177 13.10 -41.64 -9.38
N LYS A 178 13.70 -41.12 -8.31
CA LYS A 178 13.98 -41.87 -7.07
C LYS A 178 13.41 -41.19 -5.83
N GLY A 179 13.41 -39.85 -5.81
CA GLY A 179 12.84 -39.06 -4.72
C GLY A 179 12.43 -37.66 -5.16
N ILE A 180 11.56 -37.03 -4.37
CA ILE A 180 11.12 -35.64 -4.56
C ILE A 180 11.02 -34.94 -3.21
N VAL A 181 11.49 -33.70 -3.15
CA VAL A 181 11.33 -32.79 -2.01
C VAL A 181 10.98 -31.39 -2.48
N VAL A 182 10.36 -30.60 -1.60
CA VAL A 182 9.87 -29.26 -1.92
C VAL A 182 10.36 -28.27 -0.87
N ASP A 183 10.90 -27.13 -1.30
CA ASP A 183 11.38 -26.08 -0.40
C ASP A 183 10.25 -25.14 0.07
N ALA A 184 10.58 -24.21 0.97
CA ALA A 184 9.63 -23.25 1.53
C ALA A 184 9.02 -22.30 0.48
N ASP A 185 9.70 -22.11 -0.66
CA ASP A 185 9.22 -21.29 -1.78
C ASP A 185 8.36 -22.11 -2.76
N GLY A 186 8.19 -23.42 -2.51
CA GLY A 186 7.41 -24.34 -3.33
C GLY A 186 8.16 -24.86 -4.56
N ASN A 187 9.48 -24.72 -4.62
CA ASN A 187 10.29 -25.31 -5.69
C ASN A 187 10.50 -26.81 -5.40
N ALA A 188 10.32 -27.64 -6.43
CA ALA A 188 10.49 -29.09 -6.32
C ALA A 188 11.88 -29.52 -6.80
N TYR A 189 12.52 -30.41 -6.06
CA TYR A 189 13.80 -31.04 -6.38
C TYR A 189 13.57 -32.52 -6.55
N VAL A 190 13.93 -33.05 -7.72
CA VAL A 190 13.76 -34.46 -8.07
C VAL A 190 15.12 -35.07 -8.33
N GLY A 191 15.49 -36.03 -7.50
CA GLY A 191 16.66 -36.89 -7.71
C GLY A 191 16.25 -38.13 -8.49
N GLY A 192 17.06 -38.50 -9.46
CA GLY A 192 16.83 -39.64 -10.34
C GLY A 192 18.10 -40.25 -10.90
N GLN A 193 17.92 -41.09 -11.90
CA GLN A 193 18.99 -41.67 -12.71
C GLN A 193 18.62 -41.61 -14.19
N THR A 194 19.64 -41.61 -15.05
CA THR A 194 19.49 -41.56 -16.50
C THR A 194 20.51 -42.46 -17.18
N THR A 195 20.08 -43.25 -18.16
CA THR A 195 20.97 -43.89 -19.15
C THR A 195 21.04 -43.10 -20.45
N SER A 196 20.36 -41.95 -20.52
CA SER A 196 20.25 -41.13 -21.72
C SER A 196 21.52 -40.32 -21.93
N SER A 197 22.19 -40.58 -23.05
CA SER A 197 23.37 -39.81 -23.49
C SER A 197 23.01 -38.35 -23.80
N ASP A 198 21.75 -38.12 -24.19
CA ASP A 198 21.11 -36.85 -24.52
C ASP A 198 20.16 -36.35 -23.41
N PHE A 199 20.34 -36.79 -22.16
CA PHE A 199 19.59 -36.26 -21.02
C PHE A 199 19.73 -34.72 -20.98
N PRO A 200 18.63 -33.97 -20.82
CA PRO A 200 18.66 -32.53 -20.90
C PRO A 200 19.40 -31.91 -19.72
N VAL A 201 20.48 -31.19 -20.02
CA VAL A 201 21.25 -30.41 -19.06
C VAL A 201 20.91 -28.93 -19.23
N ARG A 202 20.50 -28.28 -18.14
CA ARG A 202 20.10 -26.87 -18.11
C ARG A 202 20.66 -26.19 -16.86
N ASP A 203 21.41 -25.11 -17.07
CA ASP A 203 21.98 -24.28 -16.00
C ASP A 203 22.85 -25.07 -14.98
N ALA A 204 23.52 -26.14 -15.44
CA ALA A 204 24.31 -27.06 -14.60
C ALA A 204 25.67 -26.49 -14.16
N ILE A 205 26.06 -26.74 -12.89
CA ILE A 205 27.33 -26.32 -12.29
C ILE A 205 27.81 -27.39 -11.27
N PRO A 206 29.07 -27.90 -11.32
CA PRO A 206 29.99 -28.06 -12.45
C PRO A 206 29.74 -29.37 -13.25
N PRO A 207 30.38 -29.54 -14.43
CA PRO A 207 30.01 -30.55 -15.42
C PRO A 207 30.39 -31.98 -15.05
N THR A 208 29.61 -32.95 -15.56
CA THR A 208 30.02 -34.35 -15.68
C THR A 208 31.23 -34.46 -16.60
N SER A 209 32.40 -34.80 -16.05
CA SER A 209 33.43 -35.50 -16.80
C SER A 209 33.03 -36.97 -16.94
N GLY A 210 33.03 -37.49 -18.17
CA GLY A 210 33.13 -38.94 -18.40
C GLY A 210 31.85 -39.75 -18.56
N THR A 211 30.70 -39.20 -18.94
CA THR A 211 29.48 -40.04 -19.06
C THR A 211 29.58 -41.06 -20.19
N ASN A 212 29.98 -42.28 -19.86
CA ASN A 212 29.84 -43.43 -20.73
C ASN A 212 28.34 -43.78 -20.82
N PRO A 213 27.74 -43.80 -22.03
CA PRO A 213 26.31 -44.06 -22.21
C PRO A 213 25.90 -45.49 -21.82
N ASN A 214 26.86 -46.39 -21.60
CA ASN A 214 26.60 -47.77 -21.18
C ASN A 214 26.29 -47.91 -19.67
N TYR A 215 26.46 -46.86 -18.87
CA TYR A 215 26.19 -46.88 -17.44
C TYR A 215 25.12 -45.84 -17.04
N PRO A 216 24.25 -46.15 -16.06
CA PRO A 216 23.33 -45.17 -15.51
C PRO A 216 24.06 -44.13 -14.66
N HIS A 217 23.68 -42.87 -14.82
CA HIS A 217 24.21 -41.70 -14.13
C HIS A 217 23.13 -41.06 -13.26
N ALA A 218 23.51 -40.46 -12.13
CA ALA A 218 22.55 -39.76 -11.29
C ALA A 218 22.11 -38.48 -12.01
N CYS A 219 20.85 -38.08 -11.86
CA CYS A 219 20.35 -36.83 -12.40
C CYS A 219 19.57 -36.04 -11.34
N LEU A 220 19.66 -34.72 -11.40
CA LEU A 220 18.95 -33.81 -10.52
C LEU A 220 18.16 -32.81 -11.36
N ILE A 221 16.90 -32.58 -11.00
CA ILE A 221 16.00 -31.63 -11.64
C ILE A 221 15.45 -30.68 -10.57
N LYS A 222 15.46 -29.38 -10.82
CA LYS A 222 14.76 -28.36 -10.01
C LYS A 222 13.67 -27.69 -10.84
N LEU A 223 12.45 -27.66 -10.30
CA LEU A 223 11.33 -26.90 -10.85
C LEU A 223 10.97 -25.75 -9.92
N ALA A 224 10.73 -24.59 -10.51
CA ALA A 224 10.08 -23.48 -9.83
C ALA A 224 8.69 -23.91 -9.32
N SER A 225 8.14 -23.18 -8.35
CA SER A 225 6.74 -23.35 -7.93
C SER A 225 5.74 -23.17 -9.07
N THR A 226 6.11 -22.47 -10.15
CA THR A 226 5.29 -22.34 -11.37
C THR A 226 5.28 -23.58 -12.27
N GLY A 227 6.08 -24.61 -11.96
CA GLY A 227 6.27 -25.80 -12.79
C GLY A 227 7.30 -25.63 -13.92
N GLN A 228 7.94 -24.46 -14.00
CA GLN A 228 9.03 -24.19 -14.94
C GLN A 228 10.35 -24.78 -14.45
N ILE A 229 11.12 -25.40 -15.34
CA ILE A 229 12.42 -25.98 -14.98
C ILE A 229 13.44 -24.87 -14.76
N GLN A 230 14.08 -24.87 -13.60
CA GLN A 230 15.16 -23.93 -13.24
C GLN A 230 16.55 -24.53 -13.44
N TYR A 231 16.70 -25.84 -13.27
CA TYR A 231 17.98 -26.51 -13.28
C TYR A 231 17.79 -27.99 -13.63
N SER A 232 18.67 -28.56 -14.45
CA SER A 232 18.81 -30.00 -14.60
C SER A 232 20.28 -30.37 -14.88
N THR A 233 20.78 -31.42 -14.22
CA THR A 233 22.13 -31.91 -14.44
C THR A 233 22.20 -33.43 -14.37
N ARG A 234 23.30 -33.98 -14.88
CA ARG A 234 23.84 -35.28 -14.50
C ARG A 234 24.89 -35.09 -13.40
N LEU A 235 25.04 -36.05 -12.51
CA LEU A 235 26.04 -36.09 -11.44
C LEU A 235 26.68 -37.48 -11.40
N GLY A 236 28.00 -37.56 -11.52
CA GLY A 236 28.73 -38.82 -11.60
C GLY A 236 30.08 -38.66 -12.29
N GLY A 237 30.80 -39.78 -12.38
CA GLY A 237 32.06 -39.94 -13.10
C GLY A 237 31.93 -40.92 -14.28
N SER A 238 32.99 -41.70 -14.52
CA SER A 238 33.13 -42.53 -15.72
C SER A 238 32.35 -43.85 -15.72
N LEU A 239 31.89 -44.31 -14.55
CA LEU A 239 31.17 -45.58 -14.36
C LEU A 239 29.75 -45.32 -13.82
N GLN A 240 29.15 -46.33 -13.16
CA GLN A 240 27.78 -46.23 -12.65
C GLN A 240 27.70 -45.33 -11.42
N ASP A 241 26.74 -44.40 -11.43
CA ASP A 241 26.42 -43.45 -10.37
C ASP A 241 24.91 -43.32 -10.21
N LEU A 242 24.38 -43.57 -9.02
CA LEU A 242 22.94 -43.66 -8.78
C LEU A 242 22.54 -42.80 -7.59
N PHE A 243 21.47 -42.00 -7.70
CA PHE A 243 20.79 -41.46 -6.53
C PHE A 243 19.85 -42.50 -5.90
N GLY A 244 19.85 -42.55 -4.57
CA GLY A 244 18.92 -43.35 -3.77
C GLY A 244 17.71 -42.54 -3.32
N ASP A 245 17.94 -41.38 -2.69
CA ASP A 245 16.88 -40.47 -2.24
C ASP A 245 17.43 -39.03 -2.08
N VAL A 246 16.51 -38.06 -1.98
CA VAL A 246 16.80 -36.64 -1.74
C VAL A 246 16.05 -36.11 -0.52
N ALA A 247 16.68 -35.19 0.21
CA ALA A 247 16.13 -34.53 1.39
C ALA A 247 16.52 -33.04 1.38
N LEU A 248 15.80 -32.20 2.13
CA LEU A 248 16.21 -30.81 2.39
C LEU A 248 16.65 -30.66 3.85
N THR A 249 17.75 -29.94 4.08
CA THR A 249 18.10 -29.49 5.44
C THR A 249 17.12 -28.40 5.90
N PRO A 250 17.03 -28.09 7.22
CA PRO A 250 16.28 -26.92 7.69
C PRO A 250 16.74 -25.58 7.09
N ALA A 251 17.95 -25.52 6.54
CA ALA A 251 18.50 -24.36 5.85
C ALA A 251 18.10 -24.30 4.35
N GLY A 252 17.43 -25.34 3.83
CA GLY A 252 16.99 -25.43 2.44
C GLY A 252 18.03 -26.03 1.48
N GLU A 253 19.11 -26.62 2.00
CA GLU A 253 20.13 -27.28 1.17
C GLU A 253 19.65 -28.66 0.74
N LEU A 254 19.85 -29.02 -0.53
CA LEU A 254 19.52 -30.35 -1.02
C LEU A 254 20.58 -31.35 -0.59
N VAL A 255 20.19 -32.37 0.15
CA VAL A 255 21.02 -33.53 0.47
C VAL A 255 20.58 -34.66 -0.43
N ALA A 256 21.50 -35.24 -1.18
CA ALA A 256 21.25 -36.45 -1.96
C ALA A 256 22.16 -37.57 -1.48
N THR A 257 21.60 -38.78 -1.39
CA THR A 257 22.36 -39.99 -1.10
C THR A 257 22.38 -40.89 -2.33
N GLY A 258 23.37 -41.77 -2.42
CA GLY A 258 23.50 -42.63 -3.57
C GLY A 258 24.65 -43.60 -3.50
N SER A 259 24.93 -44.23 -4.63
CA SER A 259 26.07 -45.13 -4.79
C SER A 259 26.87 -44.77 -6.04
N THR A 260 28.19 -44.88 -5.95
CA THR A 260 29.13 -44.63 -7.04
C THR A 260 30.08 -45.82 -7.19
N SER A 261 30.36 -46.19 -8.43
CA SER A 261 31.47 -47.09 -8.81
C SER A 261 32.59 -46.31 -9.52
N SER A 262 32.42 -45.00 -9.67
CA SER A 262 33.29 -44.08 -10.41
C SER A 262 34.44 -43.61 -9.53
N ALA A 263 35.68 -44.00 -9.87
CA ALA A 263 36.88 -43.53 -9.18
C ALA A 263 37.10 -42.01 -9.34
N ASP A 264 36.48 -41.42 -10.35
CA ASP A 264 36.47 -40.02 -10.71
C ASP A 264 35.15 -39.31 -10.31
N PHE A 265 34.42 -39.84 -9.32
CA PHE A 265 33.22 -39.19 -8.79
C PHE A 265 33.56 -37.76 -8.29
N PRO A 266 32.74 -36.73 -8.63
CA PRO A 266 32.99 -35.37 -8.20
C PRO A 266 32.99 -35.23 -6.67
N VAL A 267 34.13 -34.85 -6.08
CA VAL A 267 34.27 -34.63 -4.64
C VAL A 267 34.58 -33.16 -4.32
N VAL A 268 33.86 -32.60 -3.35
CA VAL A 268 34.09 -31.26 -2.80
C VAL A 268 34.06 -31.38 -1.28
N ASN A 269 35.16 -31.03 -0.60
CA ASN A 269 35.34 -31.21 0.85
C ASN A 269 35.00 -32.62 1.40
N PRO A 270 35.46 -33.72 0.76
CA PRO A 270 35.07 -35.07 1.16
C PRO A 270 35.73 -35.51 2.48
N ILE A 271 34.99 -36.28 3.30
CA ILE A 271 35.57 -37.05 4.43
C ILE A 271 36.42 -38.22 3.89
N GLN A 272 35.98 -38.84 2.80
CA GLN A 272 36.68 -39.89 2.06
C GLN A 272 36.83 -39.46 0.60
N ALA A 273 38.06 -39.20 0.16
CA ALA A 273 38.34 -38.65 -1.17
C ALA A 273 38.55 -39.71 -2.27
N THR A 274 38.66 -40.99 -1.92
CA THR A 274 38.93 -42.10 -2.85
C THR A 274 38.04 -43.29 -2.56
N LEU A 275 37.68 -44.06 -3.60
CA LEU A 275 37.00 -45.34 -3.42
C LEU A 275 37.91 -46.32 -2.67
N ILE A 276 37.37 -46.96 -1.63
CA ILE A 276 38.05 -48.02 -0.87
C ILE A 276 37.21 -49.28 -1.03
N GLY A 277 37.84 -50.37 -1.49
CA GLY A 277 37.19 -51.65 -1.79
C GLY A 277 36.86 -51.85 -3.27
N ASN A 278 36.34 -53.03 -3.59
CA ASN A 278 36.09 -53.51 -4.93
C ASN A 278 34.58 -53.71 -5.09
N ASN A 279 33.86 -52.64 -5.50
CA ASN A 279 32.94 -52.64 -6.66
C ASN A 279 31.87 -51.52 -6.60
N ILE A 280 31.41 -51.03 -5.43
CA ILE A 280 30.44 -49.92 -5.30
C ILE A 280 30.58 -49.27 -3.90
N ASN A 281 30.62 -47.93 -3.80
CA ASN A 281 30.63 -47.19 -2.53
C ASN A 281 29.40 -46.28 -2.40
N GLY A 282 28.91 -46.08 -1.18
CA GLY A 282 27.86 -45.09 -0.90
C GLY A 282 28.41 -43.66 -0.89
N PHE A 283 27.62 -42.69 -1.31
CA PHE A 283 27.92 -41.26 -1.17
C PHE A 283 26.76 -40.50 -0.52
N LEU A 284 27.10 -39.40 0.14
CA LEU A 284 26.19 -38.35 0.55
C LEU A 284 26.74 -37.03 0.00
N THR A 285 25.93 -36.31 -0.77
CA THR A 285 26.28 -35.02 -1.35
C THR A 285 25.31 -33.95 -0.89
N ILE A 286 25.83 -32.75 -0.61
CA ILE A 286 25.03 -31.56 -0.31
C ILE A 286 25.16 -30.63 -1.50
N ILE A 287 24.06 -30.45 -2.22
CA ILE A 287 23.94 -29.61 -3.41
C ILE A 287 23.24 -28.32 -2.98
N GLY A 288 24.04 -27.34 -2.61
CA GLY A 288 23.58 -25.97 -2.34
C GLY A 288 23.75 -25.07 -3.56
N THR A 289 22.94 -24.02 -3.66
CA THR A 289 23.38 -22.81 -4.38
C THR A 289 24.59 -22.26 -3.62
N PRO A 290 25.73 -21.95 -4.26
CA PRO A 290 26.85 -21.36 -3.54
C PRO A 290 26.40 -20.05 -2.88
N GLU A 291 26.41 -20.03 -1.55
CA GLU A 291 25.89 -18.91 -0.76
C GLU A 291 27.05 -18.01 -0.33
N ILE A 292 26.88 -16.70 -0.47
CA ILE A 292 27.84 -15.76 0.08
C ILE A 292 27.44 -15.41 1.50
N VAL A 293 28.29 -15.76 2.47
CA VAL A 293 28.08 -15.47 3.89
C VAL A 293 29.10 -14.45 4.37
N VAL A 294 28.65 -13.23 4.60
CA VAL A 294 29.46 -12.16 5.20
C VAL A 294 29.69 -12.48 6.67
N ASN A 295 30.96 -12.65 7.05
CA ASN A 295 31.37 -13.03 8.40
C ASN A 295 32.23 -11.96 9.11
N SER A 296 32.56 -10.86 8.42
CA SER A 296 33.41 -9.78 8.93
C SER A 296 32.71 -8.43 8.93
N THR A 297 33.08 -7.57 9.89
CA THR A 297 32.71 -6.15 9.93
C THR A 297 33.67 -5.25 9.14
N GLY A 298 34.70 -5.83 8.51
CA GLY A 298 35.64 -5.12 7.65
C GLY A 298 35.04 -4.69 6.30
N ASP A 299 35.82 -3.94 5.54
CA ASP A 299 35.42 -3.35 4.24
C ASP A 299 36.49 -3.54 3.14
N LYS A 300 37.34 -4.57 3.27
CA LYS A 300 38.32 -4.92 2.24
C LYS A 300 37.64 -5.49 0.99
N PRO A 301 38.17 -5.21 -0.21
CA PRO A 301 37.68 -5.82 -1.45
C PRO A 301 38.01 -7.31 -1.53
N ASP A 302 37.35 -8.01 -2.45
CA ASP A 302 37.69 -9.39 -2.77
C ASP A 302 39.06 -9.47 -3.48
N LEU A 303 39.85 -10.50 -3.19
CA LEU A 303 41.13 -10.75 -3.88
C LEU A 303 40.93 -11.15 -5.34
N ASN A 304 39.89 -11.93 -5.63
CA ASN A 304 39.54 -12.38 -6.96
C ASN A 304 38.02 -12.35 -7.15
N LYS A 305 37.55 -11.23 -7.70
CA LYS A 305 36.12 -10.93 -7.91
C LYS A 305 35.35 -11.98 -8.71
N SER A 306 36.01 -12.92 -9.38
CA SER A 306 35.40 -13.85 -10.34
C SER A 306 35.66 -15.32 -10.02
N ASP A 307 36.20 -15.69 -8.86
CA ASP A 307 36.40 -17.11 -8.52
C ASP A 307 35.17 -17.75 -7.85
N GLY A 308 34.22 -16.95 -7.38
CA GLY A 308 32.99 -17.44 -6.74
C GLY A 308 33.14 -17.70 -5.25
N ALA A 309 34.28 -17.34 -4.66
CA ALA A 309 34.55 -17.42 -3.23
C ALA A 309 34.73 -16.01 -2.68
N CYS A 310 33.91 -15.62 -1.70
CA CYS A 310 34.11 -14.35 -1.03
C CYS A 310 35.32 -14.42 -0.09
N ASN A 311 36.44 -13.80 -0.46
CA ASN A 311 37.70 -13.88 0.27
C ASN A 311 38.57 -12.63 0.13
N THR A 312 38.81 -11.94 1.24
CA THR A 312 39.68 -10.75 1.30
C THR A 312 41.16 -11.07 1.57
N GLY A 313 41.52 -12.35 1.70
CA GLY A 313 42.85 -12.83 2.09
C GLY A 313 43.08 -12.93 3.60
N GLY A 314 42.10 -12.53 4.41
CA GLY A 314 42.11 -12.70 5.86
C GLY A 314 41.41 -13.97 6.33
N THR A 315 41.38 -14.19 7.64
CA THR A 315 40.57 -15.24 8.27
C THR A 315 39.76 -14.69 9.45
N VAL A 316 38.54 -15.19 9.62
CA VAL A 316 37.66 -14.93 10.77
C VAL A 316 37.19 -16.28 11.32
N ASN A 317 37.53 -16.58 12.57
CA ASN A 317 37.20 -17.85 13.24
C ASN A 317 37.57 -19.10 12.41
N GLY A 318 38.74 -19.07 11.75
CA GLY A 318 39.23 -20.20 10.94
C GLY A 318 38.60 -20.34 9.55
N ALA A 319 37.67 -19.47 9.16
CA ALA A 319 37.13 -19.39 7.80
C ALA A 319 37.72 -18.19 7.03
N PRO A 320 37.75 -18.20 5.68
CA PRO A 320 38.10 -17.03 4.89
C PRO A 320 37.28 -15.80 5.29
N GLU A 321 37.94 -14.64 5.40
CA GLU A 321 37.25 -13.39 5.68
C GLU A 321 36.41 -12.97 4.46
N CYS A 322 35.11 -12.82 4.66
CA CYS A 322 34.16 -12.29 3.69
C CYS A 322 33.53 -11.00 4.23
N THR A 323 33.81 -9.88 3.58
CA THR A 323 33.21 -8.56 3.86
C THR A 323 32.00 -8.33 2.96
N LEU A 324 31.13 -7.38 3.33
CA LEU A 324 30.00 -6.99 2.46
C LEU A 324 30.47 -6.46 1.09
N ARG A 325 31.59 -5.73 1.06
CA ARG A 325 32.20 -5.27 -0.20
C ARG A 325 32.58 -6.43 -1.09
N ALA A 326 33.39 -7.36 -0.58
CA ALA A 326 33.86 -8.52 -1.32
C ALA A 326 32.68 -9.36 -1.83
N ALA A 327 31.66 -9.54 -0.98
CA ALA A 327 30.43 -10.21 -1.35
C ALA A 327 29.73 -9.56 -2.55
N ILE A 328 29.50 -8.24 -2.53
CA ILE A 328 28.86 -7.54 -3.66
C ILE A 328 29.72 -7.63 -4.93
N GLU A 329 31.05 -7.49 -4.83
CA GLU A 329 31.94 -7.65 -5.97
C GLU A 329 31.81 -9.04 -6.61
N GLN A 330 31.74 -10.08 -5.78
CA GLN A 330 31.63 -11.45 -6.23
C GLN A 330 30.27 -11.75 -6.87
N VAL A 331 29.17 -11.22 -6.32
CA VAL A 331 27.83 -11.37 -6.92
C VAL A 331 27.74 -10.64 -8.26
N ASN A 332 28.27 -9.41 -8.35
CA ASN A 332 28.26 -8.65 -9.59
C ASN A 332 28.98 -9.37 -10.74
N ALA A 333 30.07 -10.10 -10.45
CA ALA A 333 30.79 -10.89 -11.44
C ALA A 333 30.16 -12.26 -11.71
N LYS A 334 29.47 -12.85 -10.72
CA LYS A 334 28.78 -14.14 -10.82
C LYS A 334 27.32 -14.03 -10.34
N PRO A 335 26.40 -13.64 -11.23
CA PRO A 335 25.00 -13.42 -10.88
C PRO A 335 24.26 -14.63 -10.28
N ALA A 336 24.79 -15.85 -10.44
CA ALA A 336 24.26 -17.06 -9.80
C ALA A 336 24.37 -17.02 -8.25
N LEU A 337 25.24 -16.17 -7.70
CA LEU A 337 25.47 -15.99 -6.25
C LEU A 337 24.57 -14.90 -5.65
N ASN A 338 23.36 -14.72 -6.16
CA ASN A 338 22.49 -13.56 -5.90
C ASN A 338 21.83 -13.48 -4.51
N ASP A 339 22.42 -14.10 -3.49
CA ASP A 339 21.91 -14.10 -2.12
C ASP A 339 23.05 -13.94 -1.11
N ILE A 340 23.11 -12.76 -0.49
CA ILE A 340 24.07 -12.39 0.55
C ILE A 340 23.42 -12.57 1.93
N LYS A 341 24.02 -13.47 2.71
CA LYS A 341 23.68 -13.75 4.11
C LYS A 341 24.75 -13.21 5.06
N PHE A 342 24.44 -13.17 6.35
CA PHE A 342 25.33 -12.70 7.40
C PHE A 342 25.49 -13.74 8.50
N LYS A 343 26.73 -13.93 8.95
CA LYS A 343 27.12 -14.72 10.13
C LYS A 343 28.33 -14.07 10.80
N ILE A 344 28.17 -12.80 11.18
CA ILE A 344 29.21 -12.03 11.83
C ILE A 344 29.25 -12.40 13.31
N ALA A 345 30.43 -12.77 13.82
CA ALA A 345 30.61 -13.04 15.24
C ALA A 345 30.53 -11.73 16.05
N VAL A 346 29.71 -11.73 17.09
CA VAL A 346 29.53 -10.59 18.00
C VAL A 346 29.57 -11.05 19.45
N THR A 347 30.11 -10.22 20.33
CA THR A 347 30.07 -10.46 21.77
C THR A 347 28.71 -10.03 22.33
N GLY A 348 27.98 -10.96 22.93
CA GLY A 348 26.62 -10.71 23.44
C GLY A 348 25.56 -10.61 22.33
N ASN A 349 24.48 -9.85 22.59
CA ASN A 349 23.33 -9.69 21.66
C ASN A 349 23.37 -8.37 20.87
N ALA A 350 24.56 -7.84 20.59
CA ALA A 350 24.71 -6.57 19.88
C ALA A 350 24.55 -6.74 18.36
N VAL A 351 23.82 -5.82 17.72
CA VAL A 351 23.72 -5.76 16.25
C VAL A 351 25.12 -5.47 15.67
N PRO A 352 25.69 -6.34 14.81
CA PRO A 352 27.00 -6.08 14.21
C PRO A 352 26.95 -4.82 13.34
N SER A 353 28.00 -3.99 13.42
CA SER A 353 28.17 -2.78 12.62
C SER A 353 29.35 -2.94 11.67
N ILE A 354 29.07 -3.00 10.37
CA ILE A 354 30.05 -3.00 9.29
C ILE A 354 30.44 -1.55 9.00
N SER A 355 31.71 -1.22 9.19
CA SER A 355 32.24 0.13 9.00
C SER A 355 32.68 0.34 7.55
N ILE A 356 31.89 1.08 6.79
CA ILE A 356 32.20 1.38 5.39
C ILE A 356 33.22 2.51 5.31
N THR A 357 34.31 2.27 4.60
CA THR A 357 35.47 3.16 4.48
C THR A 357 35.53 3.89 3.14
N LYS A 358 34.86 3.35 2.11
CA LYS A 358 34.71 3.93 0.77
C LYS A 358 33.36 3.53 0.17
N GLN A 359 32.91 4.17 -0.89
CA GLN A 359 31.70 3.77 -1.62
C GLN A 359 31.66 2.27 -1.87
N LEU A 360 30.60 1.58 -1.42
CA LEU A 360 30.37 0.18 -1.79
C LEU A 360 30.19 0.06 -3.31
N PRO A 361 30.61 -1.05 -3.93
CA PRO A 361 30.35 -1.27 -5.35
C PRO A 361 28.84 -1.19 -5.62
N PRO A 362 28.39 -0.52 -6.70
CA PRO A 362 26.98 -0.56 -7.09
C PRO A 362 26.54 -2.00 -7.36
N ILE A 363 25.31 -2.33 -7.00
CA ILE A 363 24.69 -3.63 -7.28
C ILE A 363 24.20 -3.61 -8.73
N THR A 364 24.84 -4.42 -9.59
CA THR A 364 24.62 -4.44 -11.05
C THR A 364 23.93 -5.70 -11.55
N VAL A 365 23.49 -6.56 -10.63
CA VAL A 365 22.73 -7.80 -10.90
C VAL A 365 21.60 -7.91 -9.88
N PRO A 366 20.48 -8.60 -10.15
CA PRO A 366 19.43 -8.80 -9.15
C PRO A 366 20.02 -9.52 -7.94
N LEU A 367 19.84 -8.96 -6.75
CA LEU A 367 20.50 -9.43 -5.53
C LEU A 367 19.56 -9.42 -4.33
N ARG A 368 19.70 -10.39 -3.42
CA ARG A 368 19.06 -10.39 -2.11
C ARG A 368 20.11 -10.13 -1.03
N ILE A 369 19.91 -9.10 -0.20
CA ILE A 369 20.73 -8.86 1.00
C ILE A 369 19.82 -8.99 2.22
N ARG A 370 20.08 -10.03 3.02
CA ARG A 370 19.16 -10.50 4.07
C ARG A 370 19.74 -10.35 5.47
N GLY A 371 19.52 -9.21 6.11
CA GLY A 371 19.98 -8.95 7.48
C GLY A 371 19.41 -9.92 8.53
N GLU A 372 18.25 -10.51 8.28
CA GLU A 372 17.60 -11.52 9.14
C GLU A 372 18.36 -12.84 9.23
N THR A 373 19.31 -13.07 8.34
CA THR A 373 20.17 -14.25 8.39
C THR A 373 21.19 -14.17 9.52
N GLN A 374 21.52 -12.96 9.98
CA GLN A 374 22.41 -12.76 11.13
C GLN A 374 21.86 -13.47 12.37
N PRO A 375 22.64 -14.36 13.02
CA PRO A 375 22.23 -15.03 14.24
C PRO A 375 21.85 -14.07 15.36
N THR A 376 20.85 -14.46 16.15
CA THR A 376 20.36 -13.76 17.36
C THR A 376 19.71 -12.40 17.10
N THR A 377 20.43 -11.43 16.53
CA THR A 377 19.94 -10.05 16.34
C THR A 377 19.01 -9.90 15.14
N LYS A 378 19.11 -10.82 14.17
CA LYS A 378 18.33 -10.81 12.92
C LYS A 378 18.43 -9.48 12.18
N ARG A 379 19.57 -8.79 12.33
CA ARG A 379 19.81 -7.44 11.82
C ARG A 379 21.30 -7.16 11.76
N VAL A 380 21.72 -6.41 10.75
CA VAL A 380 23.10 -5.95 10.55
C VAL A 380 23.09 -4.46 10.22
N GLN A 381 24.02 -3.70 10.81
CA GLN A 381 24.22 -2.30 10.50
C GLN A 381 25.31 -2.10 9.46
N ILE A 382 24.99 -1.29 8.46
CA ILE A 382 25.91 -0.73 7.47
C ILE A 382 26.13 0.73 7.88
N ASN A 383 27.34 1.04 8.33
CA ASN A 383 27.67 2.31 8.99
C ASN A 383 28.61 3.15 8.13
N GLY A 384 28.14 4.35 7.76
CA GLY A 384 28.81 5.27 6.85
C GLY A 384 29.75 6.30 7.49
N VAL A 385 30.02 6.26 8.80
CA VAL A 385 30.85 7.29 9.49
C VAL A 385 32.18 7.54 8.77
N ALA A 386 32.82 6.49 8.26
CA ALA A 386 34.12 6.56 7.59
C ALA A 386 34.02 6.55 6.05
N ALA A 387 32.82 6.60 5.46
CA ALA A 387 32.61 6.34 4.03
C ALA A 387 32.90 7.54 3.10
N GLY A 388 33.31 8.69 3.65
CA GLY A 388 33.48 9.92 2.86
C GLY A 388 32.13 10.46 2.35
N THR A 389 32.08 10.96 1.11
CA THR A 389 30.88 11.57 0.49
C THR A 389 29.94 10.56 -0.17
N SER A 390 30.09 9.28 0.13
CA SER A 390 29.35 8.21 -0.54
C SER A 390 27.96 7.96 0.05
N SER A 391 27.05 7.47 -0.81
CA SER A 391 25.80 6.83 -0.38
C SER A 391 26.09 5.44 0.19
N GLY A 392 25.15 4.87 0.95
CA GLY A 392 25.30 3.55 1.56
C GLY A 392 25.26 2.41 0.54
N LEU A 393 24.05 1.97 0.20
CA LEU A 393 23.84 0.96 -0.86
C LEU A 393 23.38 1.65 -2.14
N ILE A 394 23.99 1.30 -3.27
CA ILE A 394 23.60 1.81 -4.59
C ILE A 394 23.16 0.61 -5.43
N VAL A 395 21.94 0.68 -5.96
CA VAL A 395 21.30 -0.38 -6.74
C VAL A 395 21.07 0.16 -8.14
N ASP A 396 21.85 -0.31 -9.12
CA ASP A 396 21.70 0.07 -10.54
C ASP A 396 20.86 -0.95 -11.32
N GLU A 397 20.68 -2.16 -10.76
CA GLU A 397 19.87 -3.24 -11.35
C GLU A 397 18.46 -3.33 -10.78
N GLY A 398 17.54 -3.96 -11.52
CA GLY A 398 16.18 -4.23 -11.04
C GLY A 398 16.04 -5.53 -10.24
N GLY A 399 14.95 -5.70 -9.51
CA GLY A 399 14.62 -6.94 -8.80
C GLY A 399 15.45 -7.22 -7.54
N THR A 400 16.22 -6.25 -7.05
CA THR A 400 17.01 -6.37 -5.82
C THR A 400 16.13 -6.28 -4.58
N THR A 401 16.39 -7.13 -3.58
CA THR A 401 15.67 -7.13 -2.30
C THR A 401 16.63 -6.85 -1.15
N LEU A 402 16.33 -5.82 -0.36
CA LEU A 402 17.10 -5.40 0.82
C LEU A 402 16.21 -5.55 2.06
N THR A 403 16.62 -6.39 3.01
CA THR A 403 15.79 -6.75 4.16
C THR A 403 16.56 -6.70 5.48
N ASN A 404 15.90 -6.21 6.53
CA ASN A 404 16.40 -6.26 7.91
C ASN A 404 17.79 -5.61 8.13
N LEU A 405 18.09 -4.54 7.38
CA LEU A 405 19.34 -3.79 7.51
C LEU A 405 19.15 -2.56 8.42
N VAL A 406 20.24 -2.06 8.99
CA VAL A 406 20.32 -0.69 9.51
C VAL A 406 21.28 0.08 8.61
N VAL A 407 20.85 1.19 8.01
CA VAL A 407 21.69 1.99 7.10
C VAL A 407 21.74 3.42 7.59
N SER A 408 22.91 3.86 8.06
CA SER A 408 23.06 5.08 8.86
C SER A 408 24.42 5.74 8.69
N ASN A 409 24.50 7.05 9.00
CA ASN A 409 25.71 7.88 8.98
C ASN A 409 26.36 8.11 7.60
N PHE A 410 25.66 7.89 6.49
CA PHE A 410 26.20 8.26 5.17
C PHE A 410 26.08 9.76 4.93
N LYS A 411 26.98 10.36 4.12
CA LYS A 411 26.95 11.81 3.86
C LYS A 411 25.89 12.22 2.85
N THR A 412 25.40 11.29 2.03
CA THR A 412 24.33 11.50 1.06
C THR A 412 23.16 10.59 1.39
N ASP A 413 22.74 9.70 0.49
CA ASP A 413 21.61 8.80 0.68
C ASP A 413 22.01 7.54 1.44
N GLY A 414 21.12 7.02 2.29
CA GLY A 414 21.29 5.69 2.87
C GLY A 414 21.23 4.60 1.80
N ILE A 415 20.15 4.57 1.02
CA ILE A 415 19.94 3.64 -0.08
C ILE A 415 19.55 4.44 -1.34
N LEU A 416 20.30 4.26 -2.42
CA LEU A 416 20.04 4.86 -3.72
C LEU A 416 19.62 3.78 -4.73
N LEU A 417 18.37 3.83 -5.18
CA LEU A 417 17.81 2.98 -6.24
C LEU A 417 17.85 3.76 -7.55
N ARG A 418 18.59 3.26 -8.54
CA ARG A 418 18.89 4.00 -9.76
C ARG A 418 18.68 3.15 -11.00
N THR A 419 18.36 3.81 -12.11
CA THR A 419 18.30 3.28 -13.50
C THR A 419 17.27 2.19 -13.80
N LYS A 420 17.17 1.14 -12.98
CA LYS A 420 16.26 0.01 -13.17
C LYS A 420 15.40 -0.20 -11.92
N GLY A 421 14.23 -0.79 -12.13
CA GLY A 421 13.13 -0.81 -11.19
C GLY A 421 12.78 -2.18 -10.61
N GLY A 422 11.71 -2.25 -9.82
CA GLY A 422 11.24 -3.52 -9.26
C GLY A 422 12.00 -3.97 -8.02
N ASN A 423 12.69 -3.05 -7.33
CA ASN A 423 13.43 -3.36 -6.11
C ASN A 423 12.50 -3.35 -4.89
N THR A 424 12.87 -4.09 -3.85
CA THR A 424 12.13 -4.16 -2.59
C THR A 424 13.04 -3.79 -1.42
N VAL A 425 12.59 -2.87 -0.56
CA VAL A 425 13.29 -2.51 0.68
C VAL A 425 12.33 -2.69 1.85
N GLN A 426 12.61 -3.64 2.75
CA GLN A 426 11.66 -4.08 3.78
C GLN A 426 12.31 -4.28 5.15
N ASN A 427 11.57 -3.96 6.22
CA ASN A 427 11.99 -4.07 7.62
C ASN A 427 13.36 -3.43 7.94
N CYS A 428 13.79 -2.46 7.15
CA CYS A 428 15.06 -1.77 7.33
C CYS A 428 14.90 -0.56 8.26
N PHE A 429 15.96 -0.23 8.98
CA PHE A 429 16.08 0.98 9.80
C PHE A 429 17.03 1.93 9.08
N ILE A 430 16.52 3.02 8.53
CA ILE A 430 17.30 3.93 7.69
C ILE A 430 17.36 5.30 8.35
N GLY A 431 18.58 5.74 8.67
CA GLY A 431 18.88 7.00 9.35
C GLY A 431 18.60 6.98 10.86
N THR A 432 18.45 5.80 11.46
CA THR A 432 18.28 5.63 12.92
C THR A 432 19.41 4.80 13.52
N ASP A 433 19.48 4.79 14.85
CA ASP A 433 20.28 3.80 15.58
C ASP A 433 19.77 2.37 15.32
N VAL A 434 20.53 1.38 15.80
CA VAL A 434 20.22 -0.05 15.60
C VAL A 434 18.93 -0.52 16.28
N LYS A 435 18.36 0.29 17.19
CA LYS A 435 17.09 0.03 17.89
C LYS A 435 15.90 0.70 17.21
N GLY A 436 16.12 1.58 16.23
CA GLY A 436 15.07 2.44 15.67
C GLY A 436 14.50 3.42 16.69
N ALA A 437 15.28 3.75 17.73
CA ALA A 437 14.85 4.55 18.87
C ALA A 437 15.38 5.99 18.82
N ALA A 438 16.50 6.24 18.15
CA ALA A 438 17.13 7.54 18.06
C ALA A 438 17.61 7.86 16.63
N ALA A 439 17.74 9.15 16.32
CA ALA A 439 18.24 9.63 15.03
C ALA A 439 19.74 9.33 14.89
N GLN A 440 20.12 8.75 13.75
CA GLN A 440 21.50 8.50 13.33
C GLN A 440 21.55 8.65 11.80
N GLY A 441 21.24 9.87 11.35
CA GLY A 441 20.81 10.19 9.99
C GLY A 441 21.83 9.97 8.89
N ASN A 442 21.32 9.84 7.67
CA ASN A 442 22.09 10.07 6.46
C ASN A 442 21.98 11.56 6.04
N GLY A 443 23.01 12.07 5.37
CA GLY A 443 23.18 13.50 5.10
C GLY A 443 22.24 14.07 4.04
N GLN A 444 21.54 13.24 3.27
CA GLN A 444 20.53 13.64 2.29
C GLN A 444 19.21 12.89 2.52
N SER A 445 19.03 11.73 1.89
CA SER A 445 17.80 10.94 2.00
C SER A 445 18.01 9.64 2.76
N GLY A 446 16.94 9.08 3.33
CA GLY A 446 16.93 7.69 3.73
C GLY A 446 17.00 6.78 2.51
N ILE A 447 15.95 6.82 1.69
CA ILE A 447 15.85 6.06 0.43
C ILE A 447 15.58 7.04 -0.71
N HIS A 448 16.37 6.95 -1.79
CA HIS A 448 16.23 7.79 -2.97
C HIS A 448 16.03 6.92 -4.22
N THR A 449 14.94 7.14 -4.97
CA THR A 449 14.72 6.53 -6.29
C THR A 449 14.98 7.53 -7.40
N PHE A 450 15.98 7.28 -8.24
CA PHE A 450 16.37 8.15 -9.35
C PHE A 450 16.33 7.38 -10.68
N LYS A 451 15.34 7.68 -11.52
CA LYS A 451 15.06 6.92 -12.76
C LYS A 451 14.84 5.43 -12.52
N SER A 452 14.26 5.08 -11.36
CA SER A 452 14.05 3.69 -10.93
C SER A 452 12.54 3.48 -10.70
N PRO A 453 11.83 2.81 -11.63
CA PRO A 453 10.38 2.61 -11.51
C PRO A 453 10.01 1.41 -10.60
N SER A 454 8.73 1.31 -10.24
CA SER A 454 8.11 0.10 -9.70
C SER A 454 8.78 -0.50 -8.46
N ASN A 455 9.45 0.30 -7.63
CA ASN A 455 10.02 -0.20 -6.38
C ASN A 455 8.97 -0.28 -5.27
N LEU A 456 9.13 -1.26 -4.38
CA LEU A 456 8.36 -1.40 -3.15
C LEU A 456 9.22 -0.97 -1.96
N ILE A 457 8.86 0.15 -1.35
CA ILE A 457 9.48 0.64 -0.11
C ILE A 457 8.53 0.33 1.04
N GLY A 458 8.87 -0.69 1.81
CA GLY A 458 8.09 -1.24 2.92
C GLY A 458 7.23 -2.42 2.45
N GLY A 459 6.07 -2.60 3.07
CA GLY A 459 5.17 -3.71 2.76
C GLY A 459 3.90 -3.68 3.58
N ILE A 460 2.97 -4.59 3.29
CA ILE A 460 1.62 -4.58 3.87
C ILE A 460 1.50 -5.53 5.06
N LYS A 461 2.40 -6.51 5.21
CA LYS A 461 2.36 -7.42 6.36
C LYS A 461 3.06 -6.78 7.55
N THR A 462 2.62 -7.18 8.74
CA THR A 462 3.28 -6.78 9.99
C THR A 462 4.76 -7.14 9.94
N GLY A 463 5.63 -6.16 10.17
CA GLY A 463 7.07 -6.34 10.13
C GLY A 463 7.73 -6.12 8.76
N GLU A 464 6.99 -5.87 7.68
CA GLU A 464 7.60 -5.53 6.37
C GLU A 464 7.92 -4.02 6.24
N GLY A 465 7.25 -3.17 7.02
CA GLY A 465 7.45 -1.72 7.02
C GLY A 465 8.84 -1.28 7.51
N ASN A 466 9.42 -0.26 6.86
CA ASN A 466 10.70 0.31 7.29
C ASN A 466 10.50 1.38 8.38
N VAL A 467 11.56 1.63 9.16
CA VAL A 467 11.69 2.83 10.00
C VAL A 467 12.65 3.78 9.29
N ILE A 468 12.16 4.93 8.82
CA ILE A 468 12.91 5.88 7.99
C ILE A 468 12.92 7.26 8.67
N SER A 469 13.97 7.54 9.44
CA SER A 469 14.00 8.72 10.30
C SER A 469 15.40 9.29 10.41
N GLY A 470 15.55 10.46 11.03
CA GLY A 470 16.84 11.08 11.34
C GLY A 470 17.65 11.63 10.16
N ASN A 471 17.26 11.41 8.90
CA ASN A 471 17.97 11.92 7.72
C ASN A 471 17.87 13.46 7.63
N THR A 472 18.73 14.11 6.85
CA THR A 472 18.77 15.59 6.81
C THR A 472 17.70 16.22 5.92
N GLN A 473 17.48 15.70 4.70
CA GLN A 473 16.53 16.28 3.73
C GLN A 473 15.24 15.48 3.65
N TYR A 474 15.34 14.20 3.28
CA TYR A 474 14.16 13.40 2.93
C TYR A 474 14.17 12.05 3.66
N GLY A 475 13.01 11.57 4.11
CA GLY A 475 12.88 10.16 4.46
C GLY A 475 12.97 9.30 3.19
N VAL A 476 12.01 9.49 2.29
CA VAL A 476 11.96 8.88 0.96
C VAL A 476 11.92 9.98 -0.10
N TRP A 477 12.79 9.90 -1.10
CA TRP A 477 12.82 10.80 -2.24
C TRP A 477 12.54 10.03 -3.54
N ILE A 478 11.49 10.42 -4.26
CA ILE A 478 11.18 9.91 -5.59
C ILE A 478 11.45 11.01 -6.62
N GLU A 479 12.58 10.88 -7.32
CA GLU A 479 13.06 11.84 -8.31
C GLU A 479 12.91 11.30 -9.74
N ASP A 480 12.69 12.21 -10.70
CA ASP A 480 12.64 11.95 -12.14
C ASP A 480 11.36 11.25 -12.62
N GLY A 481 10.94 11.59 -13.84
CA GLY A 481 9.73 11.05 -14.48
C GLY A 481 9.83 9.59 -14.91
N ALA A 482 11.03 9.03 -14.94
CA ALA A 482 11.23 7.60 -15.15
C ALA A 482 10.99 6.79 -13.86
N SER A 483 10.95 7.41 -12.66
CA SER A 483 10.67 6.73 -11.38
C SER A 483 9.18 6.50 -11.16
N THR A 484 8.50 5.92 -12.14
CA THR A 484 7.04 5.71 -12.09
C THR A 484 6.63 4.48 -11.30
N GLY A 485 5.42 4.49 -10.72
CA GLY A 485 4.84 3.30 -10.11
C GLY A 485 5.51 2.84 -8.82
N ASN A 486 6.35 3.68 -8.19
CA ASN A 486 6.93 3.41 -6.89
C ASN A 486 5.84 3.36 -5.79
N LEU A 487 5.88 2.33 -4.95
CA LEU A 487 4.96 2.11 -3.83
C LEU A 487 5.70 2.34 -2.51
N VAL A 488 5.19 3.25 -1.67
CA VAL A 488 5.66 3.49 -0.31
C VAL A 488 4.58 3.02 0.65
N GLN A 489 4.77 1.88 1.33
CA GLN A 489 3.70 1.23 2.10
C GLN A 489 4.14 0.72 3.47
N GLY A 490 3.28 0.90 4.47
CA GLY A 490 3.46 0.34 5.83
C GLY A 490 4.65 0.88 6.62
N ASN A 491 5.27 1.98 6.17
CA ASN A 491 6.47 2.52 6.81
C ASN A 491 6.15 3.44 8.00
N LEU A 492 7.12 3.54 8.91
CA LEU A 492 7.21 4.56 9.95
C LEU A 492 8.26 5.60 9.52
N ILE A 493 7.84 6.82 9.21
CA ILE A 493 8.69 7.87 8.63
C ILE A 493 8.70 9.09 9.55
N GLY A 494 9.88 9.43 10.08
CA GLY A 494 10.11 10.53 11.03
C GLY A 494 9.79 10.18 12.50
N THR A 495 9.35 8.95 12.76
CA THR A 495 9.09 8.43 14.12
C THR A 495 10.08 7.34 14.51
N ASN A 496 10.09 6.98 15.79
CA ASN A 496 10.76 5.78 16.27
C ASN A 496 10.01 4.51 15.84
N LEU A 497 10.60 3.34 16.11
CA LEU A 497 10.03 2.02 15.81
C LEU A 497 8.65 1.78 16.46
N SER A 498 8.38 2.38 17.62
CA SER A 498 7.06 2.27 18.25
C SER A 498 6.00 3.13 17.55
N GLY A 499 6.40 4.09 16.71
CA GLY A 499 5.52 5.03 16.03
C GLY A 499 4.88 6.06 16.96
N THR A 500 5.48 6.32 18.12
CA THR A 500 4.90 7.18 19.18
C THR A 500 5.75 8.38 19.56
N SER A 501 7.01 8.43 19.12
CA SER A 501 7.93 9.55 19.41
C SER A 501 8.55 10.09 18.13
N LYS A 502 8.71 11.41 18.05
CA LYS A 502 9.41 12.09 16.96
C LYS A 502 10.91 11.87 17.11
N ILE A 503 11.55 11.34 16.07
CA ILE A 503 13.02 11.28 15.95
C ILE A 503 13.48 11.75 14.56
N GLY A 504 12.56 12.14 13.69
CA GLY A 504 12.84 12.72 12.40
C GLY A 504 13.61 14.03 12.54
N LYS A 505 14.60 14.21 11.67
CA LYS A 505 15.29 15.49 11.43
C LYS A 505 15.27 15.89 9.96
N GLN A 506 14.50 15.15 9.16
CA GLN A 506 14.37 15.37 7.73
C GLN A 506 13.37 16.48 7.46
N GLN A 507 13.63 17.29 6.45
CA GLN A 507 12.71 18.32 5.98
C GLN A 507 11.38 17.71 5.56
N PHE A 508 11.39 16.66 4.74
CA PHE A 508 10.18 15.98 4.29
C PHE A 508 10.22 14.49 4.62
N GLY A 509 9.08 13.94 5.03
CA GLY A 509 8.96 12.49 5.21
C GLY A 509 9.05 11.78 3.86
N VAL A 510 8.17 12.12 2.93
CA VAL A 510 8.20 11.65 1.54
C VAL A 510 8.19 12.86 0.61
N TYR A 511 9.19 12.98 -0.25
CA TYR A 511 9.30 14.03 -1.27
C TYR A 511 9.26 13.41 -2.67
N VAL A 512 8.36 13.91 -3.52
CA VAL A 512 8.17 13.43 -4.90
C VAL A 512 8.36 14.61 -5.84
N GLY A 513 9.48 14.66 -6.54
CA GLY A 513 9.82 15.82 -7.37
C GLY A 513 11.31 15.98 -7.62
N PRO A 514 11.70 17.06 -8.32
CA PRO A 514 13.09 17.32 -8.68
C PRO A 514 13.92 17.79 -7.47
N ALA A 515 15.25 17.63 -7.55
CA ALA A 515 16.18 18.13 -6.53
C ALA A 515 16.08 19.65 -6.30
N THR A 516 15.80 20.40 -7.37
CA THR A 516 15.70 21.85 -7.35
C THR A 516 14.47 22.28 -8.14
N TYR A 517 13.65 23.13 -7.53
CA TYR A 517 12.54 23.79 -8.21
C TYR A 517 12.96 25.18 -8.74
N THR A 518 12.52 25.47 -9.96
CA THR A 518 12.60 26.78 -10.60
C THR A 518 11.24 27.13 -11.21
N THR A 519 10.98 28.41 -11.47
CA THR A 519 9.71 28.86 -12.08
C THR A 519 9.46 28.31 -13.48
N THR A 520 10.49 27.76 -14.13
CA THR A 520 10.43 27.11 -15.46
C THR A 520 10.40 25.58 -15.37
N THR A 521 10.38 25.02 -14.16
CA THR A 521 10.35 23.57 -13.95
C THR A 521 9.06 22.98 -14.53
N LYS A 522 9.22 21.95 -15.37
CA LYS A 522 8.12 21.26 -16.03
C LYS A 522 7.48 20.27 -15.08
N ILE A 523 6.15 20.15 -15.12
CA ILE A 523 5.43 19.09 -14.42
C ILE A 523 5.79 17.72 -15.02
N VAL A 524 6.07 16.75 -14.15
CA VAL A 524 6.51 15.40 -14.50
C VAL A 524 5.52 14.36 -13.97
N ALA A 525 5.12 13.41 -14.82
CA ALA A 525 4.20 12.34 -14.45
C ALA A 525 4.92 11.22 -13.70
N ILE A 526 5.15 11.42 -12.39
CA ILE A 526 5.83 10.45 -11.52
C ILE A 526 4.90 9.31 -11.09
N LYS A 527 3.59 9.53 -10.92
CA LYS A 527 2.62 8.45 -10.64
C LYS A 527 3.00 7.54 -9.45
N ALA A 528 3.58 8.11 -8.40
CA ALA A 528 3.92 7.36 -7.19
C ALA A 528 2.67 7.06 -6.36
N THR A 529 2.66 5.92 -5.66
CA THR A 529 1.61 5.57 -4.69
C THR A 529 2.19 5.59 -3.28
N ILE A 530 1.68 6.48 -2.43
CA ILE A 530 2.06 6.63 -1.04
C ILE A 530 0.92 6.12 -0.18
N GLY A 531 1.11 4.96 0.42
CA GLY A 531 0.12 4.21 1.17
C GLY A 531 -0.66 3.23 0.29
N GLY A 532 -1.92 2.98 0.65
CA GLY A 532 -2.78 2.04 -0.07
C GLY A 532 -4.11 1.80 0.64
N THR A 533 -5.05 1.18 -0.06
CA THR A 533 -6.35 0.76 0.49
C THR A 533 -6.33 -0.62 1.14
N VAL A 534 -5.25 -1.38 0.96
CA VAL A 534 -5.06 -2.68 1.60
C VAL A 534 -4.66 -2.45 3.05
N THR A 535 -5.19 -3.26 3.96
CA THR A 535 -4.80 -3.20 5.39
C THR A 535 -3.29 -3.36 5.52
N GLY A 536 -2.66 -2.47 6.29
CA GLY A 536 -1.20 -2.43 6.47
C GLY A 536 -0.44 -1.59 5.43
N ALA A 537 -1.07 -1.16 4.33
CA ALA A 537 -0.42 -0.33 3.32
C ALA A 537 -0.19 1.12 3.78
N GLY A 538 -1.01 1.64 4.69
CA GLY A 538 -0.90 3.00 5.21
C GLY A 538 0.41 3.27 5.96
N ASN A 539 1.08 4.38 5.65
CA ASN A 539 2.28 4.80 6.37
C ASN A 539 1.93 5.69 7.56
N VAL A 540 2.83 5.75 8.56
CA VAL A 540 2.84 6.77 9.62
C VAL A 540 3.94 7.77 9.29
N ILE A 541 3.58 9.02 9.03
CA ILE A 541 4.50 10.05 8.50
C ILE A 541 4.39 11.30 9.38
N SER A 542 5.30 11.42 10.33
CA SER A 542 5.17 12.30 11.49
C SER A 542 6.54 12.76 11.99
N GLY A 543 6.63 13.92 12.64
CA GLY A 543 7.89 14.41 13.20
C GLY A 543 8.95 14.82 12.18
N ASN A 544 8.56 15.15 10.95
CA ASN A 544 9.44 15.79 9.96
C ASN A 544 9.45 17.31 10.15
N ILE A 545 10.51 18.01 9.74
CA ILE A 545 10.71 19.45 10.02
C ILE A 545 9.76 20.35 9.22
N LEU A 546 9.45 20.00 7.96
CA LEU A 546 8.51 20.74 7.12
C LEU A 546 7.24 19.91 6.91
N ALA A 547 7.15 19.19 5.78
CA ALA A 547 5.97 18.42 5.44
C ALA A 547 6.13 16.91 5.69
N GLY A 548 5.03 16.25 6.04
CA GLY A 548 4.98 14.79 6.02
C GLY A 548 5.19 14.28 4.59
N ILE A 549 4.31 14.69 3.67
CA ILE A 549 4.38 14.35 2.25
C ILE A 549 4.42 15.63 1.42
N ASN A 550 5.35 15.75 0.47
CA ASN A 550 5.37 16.84 -0.50
C ASN A 550 5.50 16.30 -1.93
N THR A 551 4.59 16.69 -2.82
CA THR A 551 4.75 16.53 -4.26
C THR A 551 5.12 17.87 -4.87
N GLU A 552 6.22 17.92 -5.62
CA GLU A 552 6.75 19.14 -6.24
C GLU A 552 6.83 18.95 -7.76
N SER A 553 6.06 19.74 -8.52
CA SER A 553 5.99 19.61 -9.98
C SER A 553 5.71 18.17 -10.45
N ALA A 554 4.88 17.42 -9.70
CA ALA A 554 4.57 16.03 -9.97
C ALA A 554 3.09 15.84 -10.36
N SER A 555 2.81 14.83 -11.18
CA SER A 555 1.45 14.46 -11.54
C SER A 555 1.14 12.98 -11.48
N GLY A 556 -0.15 12.68 -11.28
CA GLY A 556 -0.69 11.33 -11.23
C GLY A 556 -0.38 10.54 -9.95
N CYS A 557 0.12 11.19 -8.90
CA CYS A 557 0.41 10.52 -7.64
C CYS A 557 -0.88 10.20 -6.87
N VAL A 558 -0.87 9.08 -6.13
CA VAL A 558 -1.98 8.63 -5.28
C VAL A 558 -1.49 8.55 -3.84
N ILE A 559 -2.10 9.34 -2.96
CA ILE A 559 -1.76 9.41 -1.53
C ILE A 559 -2.99 8.94 -0.76
N GLN A 560 -2.95 7.75 -0.16
CA GLN A 560 -4.14 7.15 0.45
C GLN A 560 -3.82 6.27 1.66
N GLY A 561 -4.72 6.27 2.64
CA GLY A 561 -4.64 5.42 3.83
C GLY A 561 -3.54 5.79 4.83
N ASN A 562 -2.91 6.96 4.71
CA ASN A 562 -1.79 7.36 5.57
C ASN A 562 -2.24 8.06 6.85
N LEU A 563 -1.44 7.90 7.90
CA LEU A 563 -1.50 8.69 9.14
C LEU A 563 -0.39 9.76 9.09
N VAL A 564 -0.76 11.02 8.95
CA VAL A 564 0.17 12.13 8.72
C VAL A 564 0.05 13.18 9.81
N GLY A 565 1.09 13.30 10.64
CA GLY A 565 1.12 14.18 11.82
C GLY A 565 0.51 13.58 13.09
N THR A 566 0.26 12.26 13.08
CA THR A 566 -0.28 11.52 14.25
C THR A 566 0.63 10.34 14.61
N ASP A 567 0.46 9.77 15.80
CA ASP A 567 1.11 8.52 16.16
C ASP A 567 0.55 7.34 15.33
N LYS A 568 1.17 6.16 15.43
CA LYS A 568 0.71 4.96 14.70
C LYS A 568 -0.73 4.54 15.00
N THR A 569 -1.30 5.02 16.11
CA THR A 569 -2.68 4.71 16.47
C THR A 569 -3.67 5.61 15.74
N GLY A 570 -3.24 6.79 15.28
CA GLY A 570 -4.08 7.83 14.69
C GLY A 570 -4.93 8.59 15.72
N LEU A 571 -4.61 8.45 17.02
CA LEU A 571 -5.38 9.03 18.12
C LEU A 571 -4.61 10.12 18.89
N LYS A 572 -3.29 10.21 18.71
CA LYS A 572 -2.46 11.24 19.35
C LYS A 572 -1.71 12.05 18.30
N ALA A 573 -1.54 13.33 18.57
CA ALA A 573 -0.81 14.24 17.69
C ALA A 573 0.69 13.94 17.79
N LEU A 574 1.34 13.88 16.64
CA LEU A 574 2.78 13.70 16.48
C LEU A 574 3.25 14.54 15.28
N GLY A 575 2.75 15.79 15.21
CA GLY A 575 2.77 16.65 14.04
C GLY A 575 4.09 16.75 13.27
N ASN A 576 3.98 16.95 11.96
CA ASN A 576 5.08 17.50 11.17
C ASN A 576 5.17 19.02 11.39
N GLY A 577 6.37 19.57 11.25
CA GLY A 577 6.72 20.95 11.55
C GLY A 577 7.65 21.11 12.74
N GLU A 578 8.73 21.86 12.52
CA GLU A 578 9.28 22.79 13.51
C GLU A 578 8.79 24.20 13.13
N ASP A 579 8.48 25.04 14.12
CA ASP A 579 7.94 26.40 13.94
C ASP A 579 6.75 26.49 12.94
N ASP A 580 6.60 27.61 12.25
CA ASP A 580 5.46 27.94 11.38
C ASP A 580 5.50 27.24 9.99
N GLY A 581 6.25 26.13 9.84
CA GLY A 581 6.43 25.43 8.55
C GLY A 581 5.69 24.10 8.39
N GLY A 582 5.08 23.58 9.46
CA GLY A 582 4.60 22.19 9.56
C GLY A 582 3.35 21.84 8.78
N ILE A 583 3.49 21.05 7.71
CA ILE A 583 2.34 20.65 6.88
C ILE A 583 2.20 19.13 6.87
N GLY A 584 0.96 18.62 6.87
CA GLY A 584 0.75 17.18 6.68
C GLY A 584 1.11 16.76 5.25
N ILE A 585 0.27 17.17 4.30
CA ILE A 585 0.39 16.82 2.88
C ILE A 585 0.44 18.10 2.05
N SER A 586 1.47 18.29 1.23
CA SER A 586 1.68 19.48 0.40
C SER A 586 1.73 19.09 -1.08
N LEU A 587 0.86 19.68 -1.89
CA LEU A 587 0.86 19.58 -3.35
C LEU A 587 1.36 20.92 -3.92
N ALA A 588 2.63 20.99 -4.24
CA ALA A 588 3.31 22.19 -4.72
C ALA A 588 3.59 22.07 -6.22
N HIS A 589 3.09 23.06 -6.98
CA HIS A 589 3.19 23.13 -8.44
C HIS A 589 2.77 21.83 -9.17
N SER A 590 1.87 21.06 -8.55
CA SER A 590 1.60 19.65 -8.90
C SER A 590 0.19 19.49 -9.43
N THR A 591 -0.04 18.55 -10.36
CA THR A 591 -1.34 18.42 -11.04
C THR A 591 -1.88 17.00 -11.06
N ASN A 592 -3.20 16.85 -11.13
CA ASN A 592 -3.86 15.56 -11.33
C ASN A 592 -3.44 14.49 -10.31
N ASN A 593 -3.21 14.88 -9.06
CA ASN A 593 -2.91 13.96 -7.96
C ASN A 593 -4.19 13.67 -7.16
N GLN A 594 -4.26 12.46 -6.59
CA GLN A 594 -5.35 12.04 -5.71
C GLN A 594 -4.85 11.97 -4.27
N VAL A 595 -5.52 12.67 -3.36
CA VAL A 595 -5.30 12.60 -1.92
C VAL A 595 -6.57 12.05 -1.29
N GLY A 596 -6.47 10.83 -0.80
CA GLY A 596 -7.56 10.05 -0.25
C GLY A 596 -8.27 9.23 -1.33
N GLY A 597 -9.57 9.06 -1.21
CA GLY A 597 -10.38 8.30 -2.17
C GLY A 597 -11.77 7.98 -1.67
N THR A 598 -12.46 7.10 -2.39
CA THR A 598 -13.88 6.78 -2.17
C THR A 598 -14.13 5.63 -1.19
N THR A 599 -13.08 5.06 -0.59
CA THR A 599 -13.20 3.96 0.39
C THR A 599 -12.75 4.41 1.77
N ALA A 600 -13.24 3.76 2.82
CA ALA A 600 -12.80 4.03 4.19
C ALA A 600 -11.29 3.77 4.39
N ALA A 601 -10.73 2.81 3.66
CA ALA A 601 -9.30 2.50 3.72
C ALA A 601 -8.44 3.50 2.94
N ALA A 602 -8.99 4.22 1.96
CA ALA A 602 -8.25 5.26 1.23
C ALA A 602 -8.07 6.55 2.05
N ARG A 603 -8.83 6.75 3.13
CA ARG A 603 -8.83 8.00 3.89
C ARG A 603 -7.46 8.26 4.52
N ASN A 604 -6.85 9.39 4.21
CA ASN A 604 -5.72 9.87 5.00
C ASN A 604 -6.23 10.59 6.25
N VAL A 605 -5.46 10.49 7.34
CA VAL A 605 -5.60 11.34 8.53
C VAL A 605 -4.48 12.38 8.46
N ALA A 606 -4.81 13.64 8.19
CA ALA A 606 -3.87 14.75 8.11
C ALA A 606 -4.13 15.74 9.25
N SER A 607 -3.55 15.44 10.41
CA SER A 607 -3.95 16.01 11.70
C SER A 607 -2.75 16.24 12.60
N GLY A 608 -2.87 17.15 13.56
CA GLY A 608 -1.82 17.45 14.54
C GLY A 608 -0.57 18.14 13.99
N ASN A 609 -0.56 18.56 12.71
CA ASN A 609 0.57 19.28 12.09
C ASN A 609 0.61 20.74 12.54
N VAL A 610 1.80 21.36 12.54
CA VAL A 610 1.96 22.68 13.16
C VAL A 610 1.19 23.80 12.43
N VAL A 611 1.00 23.70 11.12
CA VAL A 611 0.28 24.69 10.31
C VAL A 611 -0.97 24.07 9.71
N ALA A 612 -0.81 23.30 8.63
CA ALA A 612 -1.92 22.81 7.82
C ALA A 612 -1.95 21.29 7.73
N GLY A 613 -3.15 20.71 7.68
CA GLY A 613 -3.30 19.29 7.36
C GLY A 613 -2.94 19.03 5.90
N ILE A 614 -3.55 19.77 4.98
CA ILE A 614 -3.31 19.65 3.53
C ILE A 614 -3.09 21.04 2.92
N ARG A 615 -2.10 21.19 2.04
CA ARG A 615 -1.82 22.44 1.32
C ARG A 615 -1.73 22.21 -0.18
N LEU A 616 -2.41 23.04 -0.96
CA LEU A 616 -2.26 23.16 -2.41
C LEU A 616 -1.56 24.50 -2.69
N PHE A 617 -0.41 24.47 -3.35
CA PHE A 617 0.45 25.64 -3.47
C PHE A 617 0.95 25.87 -4.90
N GLY A 618 0.83 27.11 -5.38
CA GLY A 618 1.43 27.58 -6.62
C GLY A 618 0.50 27.56 -7.84
N ALA A 619 0.74 28.48 -8.78
CA ALA A 619 -0.13 28.75 -9.93
C ALA A 619 -0.37 27.55 -10.86
N GLN A 620 0.59 26.63 -10.93
CA GLN A 620 0.48 25.41 -11.74
C GLN A 620 -0.35 24.31 -11.06
N THR A 621 -0.62 24.43 -9.75
CA THR A 621 -1.32 23.40 -8.98
C THR A 621 -2.80 23.36 -9.34
N SER A 622 -3.19 22.31 -10.07
CA SER A 622 -4.52 22.18 -10.68
C SER A 622 -4.94 20.73 -10.91
N GLY A 623 -6.25 20.50 -11.00
CA GLY A 623 -6.80 19.16 -11.25
C GLY A 623 -6.55 18.14 -10.13
N ASN A 624 -6.15 18.58 -8.93
CA ASN A 624 -5.93 17.66 -7.82
C ASN A 624 -7.25 17.36 -7.11
N HIS A 625 -7.42 16.09 -6.70
CA HIS A 625 -8.60 15.57 -6.03
C HIS A 625 -8.29 15.26 -4.57
N ILE A 626 -8.85 16.04 -3.65
CA ILE A 626 -8.75 15.85 -2.21
C ILE A 626 -10.07 15.26 -1.73
N GLU A 627 -10.15 13.94 -1.59
CA GLU A 627 -11.42 13.23 -1.39
C GLU A 627 -11.35 12.27 -0.20
N GLY A 628 -12.38 12.23 0.63
CA GLY A 628 -12.52 11.23 1.69
C GLY A 628 -11.59 11.39 2.90
N ASN A 629 -10.84 12.49 3.04
CA ASN A 629 -9.83 12.64 4.09
C ASN A 629 -10.43 13.04 5.45
N LEU A 630 -9.68 12.74 6.52
CA LEU A 630 -9.90 13.24 7.88
C LEU A 630 -8.82 14.28 8.19
N VAL A 631 -9.22 15.53 8.42
CA VAL A 631 -8.29 16.67 8.51
C VAL A 631 -8.56 17.46 9.78
N GLY A 632 -7.62 17.42 10.72
CA GLY A 632 -7.72 18.03 12.05
C GLY A 632 -8.53 17.21 13.06
N THR A 633 -8.88 15.97 12.72
CA THR A 633 -9.56 15.01 13.59
C THR A 633 -8.68 13.79 13.85
N ASP A 634 -9.02 12.99 14.87
CA ASP A 634 -8.46 11.65 14.99
C ASP A 634 -8.96 10.74 13.84
N ARG A 635 -8.42 9.52 13.77
CA ARG A 635 -8.80 8.54 12.75
C ARG A 635 -10.27 8.11 12.75
N THR A 636 -11.01 8.41 13.81
CA THR A 636 -12.45 8.11 13.89
C THR A 636 -13.29 9.23 13.28
N GLY A 637 -12.72 10.43 13.17
CA GLY A 637 -13.44 11.63 12.77
C GLY A 637 -14.39 12.17 13.84
N LEU A 638 -14.35 11.62 15.06
CA LEU A 638 -15.24 11.99 16.16
C LEU A 638 -14.56 12.86 17.23
N LYS A 639 -13.22 12.91 17.26
CA LYS A 639 -12.47 13.75 18.20
C LYS A 639 -11.52 14.68 17.47
N ALA A 640 -11.29 15.84 18.07
CA ALA A 640 -10.41 16.86 17.51
C ALA A 640 -8.96 16.44 17.74
N LEU A 641 -8.16 16.57 16.69
CA LEU A 641 -6.71 16.43 16.68
C LEU A 641 -6.15 17.53 15.77
N GLY A 642 -6.56 18.76 16.05
CA GLY A 642 -6.45 19.91 15.14
C GLY A 642 -5.03 20.18 14.67
N ASN A 643 -4.91 20.67 13.44
CA ASN A 643 -3.69 21.31 12.98
C ASN A 643 -3.58 22.72 13.60
N GLY A 644 -2.37 23.27 13.65
CA GLY A 644 -2.08 24.50 14.38
C GLY A 644 -2.53 25.80 13.71
N SER A 645 -2.98 25.79 12.46
CA SER A 645 -3.64 26.95 11.82
C SER A 645 -4.73 26.61 10.82
N GLU A 646 -4.54 25.64 9.92
CA GLU A 646 -5.55 25.31 8.90
C GLU A 646 -5.82 23.82 8.75
N GLY A 647 -7.04 23.48 8.34
CA GLY A 647 -7.33 22.14 7.83
C GLY A 647 -6.73 21.98 6.43
N ILE A 648 -7.32 22.67 5.46
CA ILE A 648 -6.88 22.67 4.06
C ILE A 648 -6.62 24.10 3.59
N THR A 649 -5.41 24.36 3.07
CA THR A 649 -5.02 25.66 2.51
C THR A 649 -4.84 25.58 1.00
N VAL A 650 -5.46 26.49 0.26
CA VAL A 650 -5.35 26.65 -1.19
C VAL A 650 -4.69 28.00 -1.47
N MET A 651 -3.40 27.97 -1.79
CA MET A 651 -2.57 29.15 -1.94
C MET A 651 -2.11 29.32 -3.38
N ALA A 652 -2.68 30.30 -4.08
CA ALA A 652 -2.44 30.57 -5.49
C ALA A 652 -2.66 29.36 -6.43
N ALA A 653 -3.45 28.36 -6.03
CA ALA A 653 -3.75 27.18 -6.83
C ALA A 653 -5.14 27.31 -7.49
N SER A 654 -5.34 26.67 -8.64
CA SER A 654 -6.57 26.82 -9.42
C SER A 654 -7.13 25.49 -9.94
N GLY A 655 -8.46 25.38 -10.09
CA GLY A 655 -9.07 24.20 -10.70
C GLY A 655 -8.91 22.91 -9.91
N ASN A 656 -8.88 22.96 -8.57
CA ASN A 656 -8.76 21.77 -7.72
C ASN A 656 -10.10 21.38 -7.08
N PHE A 657 -10.23 20.10 -6.73
CA PHE A 657 -11.44 19.52 -6.16
C PHE A 657 -11.21 19.13 -4.70
N ILE A 658 -11.96 19.73 -3.79
CA ILE A 658 -11.97 19.38 -2.37
C ILE A 658 -13.33 18.75 -2.07
N GLY A 659 -13.35 17.43 -1.98
CA GLY A 659 -14.54 16.62 -1.83
C GLY A 659 -15.20 16.27 -3.17
N GLY A 660 -16.44 15.80 -3.12
CA GLY A 660 -17.17 15.34 -4.30
C GLY A 660 -18.67 15.17 -4.05
N PRO A 661 -19.44 14.79 -5.09
CA PRO A 661 -20.89 14.64 -5.00
C PRO A 661 -21.34 13.49 -4.08
N SER A 662 -20.51 12.47 -3.86
CA SER A 662 -20.88 11.29 -3.08
C SER A 662 -20.42 11.38 -1.62
N ALA A 663 -21.13 10.68 -0.72
CA ALA A 663 -20.74 10.59 0.69
C ALA A 663 -19.34 9.93 0.89
N ALA A 664 -18.92 9.10 -0.06
CA ALA A 664 -17.61 8.46 -0.08
C ALA A 664 -16.47 9.48 -0.24
N GLN A 665 -16.66 10.52 -1.05
CA GLN A 665 -15.66 11.55 -1.36
C GLN A 665 -15.60 12.67 -0.31
N ARG A 666 -16.52 12.67 0.66
CA ARG A 666 -16.61 13.69 1.71
C ARG A 666 -15.36 13.71 2.57
N ASN A 667 -14.70 14.87 2.63
CA ASN A 667 -13.72 15.15 3.66
C ASN A 667 -14.41 15.60 4.95
N ILE A 668 -13.81 15.25 6.08
CA ILE A 668 -14.14 15.80 7.40
C ILE A 668 -13.02 16.76 7.77
N ILE A 669 -13.31 18.05 7.82
CA ILE A 669 -12.34 19.14 7.97
C ILE A 669 -12.69 19.92 9.22
N SER A 670 -12.18 19.49 10.36
CA SER A 670 -12.72 19.84 11.67
C SER A 670 -11.63 19.87 12.74
N GLY A 671 -11.89 20.50 13.88
CA GLY A 671 -10.93 20.57 15.00
C GLY A 671 -9.77 21.55 14.83
N ASN A 672 -9.64 22.24 13.69
CA ASN A 672 -8.55 23.19 13.41
C ASN A 672 -8.85 24.56 14.03
N LYS A 673 -8.62 24.69 15.34
CA LYS A 673 -8.85 25.96 16.06
C LYS A 673 -7.68 26.93 15.97
N GLY A 674 -6.49 26.42 15.67
CA GLY A 674 -5.22 27.12 15.80
C GLY A 674 -4.89 27.49 17.24
N THR A 675 -3.61 27.78 17.50
CA THR A 675 -3.15 28.20 18.83
C THR A 675 -3.65 29.59 19.21
N ASP A 676 -3.90 30.44 18.22
CA ASP A 676 -4.44 31.80 18.35
C ASP A 676 -5.98 31.86 18.32
N GLY A 677 -6.65 30.70 18.22
CA GLY A 677 -8.11 30.63 18.11
C GLY A 677 -8.64 31.10 16.76
N LYS A 678 -7.81 31.22 15.72
CA LYS A 678 -8.19 31.69 14.38
C LYS A 678 -8.06 30.61 13.31
N GLY A 679 -8.01 29.35 13.70
CA GLY A 679 -7.80 28.26 12.77
C GLY A 679 -8.96 28.08 11.78
N LYS A 680 -8.64 27.78 10.52
CA LYS A 680 -9.62 27.71 9.43
C LYS A 680 -9.81 26.26 8.99
N GLY A 681 -11.03 25.85 8.71
CA GLY A 681 -11.29 24.55 8.08
C GLY A 681 -10.68 24.54 6.66
N VAL A 682 -11.20 25.38 5.77
CA VAL A 682 -10.65 25.58 4.42
C VAL A 682 -10.28 27.05 4.23
N PHE A 683 -9.05 27.31 3.77
CA PHE A 683 -8.54 28.66 3.57
C PHE A 683 -8.03 28.85 2.14
N PHE A 684 -8.65 29.76 1.39
CA PHE A 684 -8.12 30.24 0.11
C PHE A 684 -7.37 31.54 0.35
N VAL A 685 -6.13 31.61 -0.12
CA VAL A 685 -5.26 32.75 0.12
C VAL A 685 -4.40 33.07 -1.11
N VAL A 686 -4.15 34.36 -1.28
CA VAL A 686 -3.20 34.84 -2.29
C VAL A 686 -1.75 34.54 -1.89
N ASN A 687 -0.91 34.13 -2.85
CA ASN A 687 0.52 33.99 -2.59
C ASN A 687 1.21 35.36 -2.71
N ARG A 688 1.85 35.80 -1.62
CA ARG A 688 2.52 37.11 -1.49
C ARG A 688 4.06 37.03 -1.56
N GLN A 689 4.62 35.85 -1.87
CA GLN A 689 6.08 35.64 -1.86
C GLN A 689 6.77 36.31 -3.06
N ALA A 690 7.79 37.14 -2.81
CA ALA A 690 8.58 37.82 -3.83
C ALA A 690 9.42 36.84 -4.67
N GLY A 691 9.51 37.05 -5.99
CA GLY A 691 10.37 36.28 -6.91
C GLY A 691 9.64 35.35 -7.90
N PHE A 692 8.33 35.20 -7.77
CA PHE A 692 7.49 34.50 -8.75
C PHE A 692 6.91 35.54 -9.72
N GLY A 693 7.24 35.43 -11.01
CA GLY A 693 6.86 36.39 -12.06
C GLY A 693 5.36 36.68 -12.18
N THR A 694 5.00 37.57 -13.10
CA THR A 694 3.72 38.32 -13.24
C THR A 694 2.39 37.54 -13.34
N ASN A 695 2.35 36.21 -13.13
CA ASN A 695 1.11 35.45 -13.02
C ASN A 695 0.54 35.55 -11.60
N LYS A 696 -0.34 36.54 -11.43
CA LYS A 696 -1.19 36.86 -10.27
C LYS A 696 -1.54 35.63 -9.41
N GLY A 697 -0.91 35.54 -8.23
CA GLY A 697 -1.04 34.46 -7.25
C GLY A 697 -2.38 34.40 -6.52
N VAL A 698 -3.49 34.36 -7.26
CA VAL A 698 -4.86 34.36 -6.73
C VAL A 698 -5.50 32.98 -6.94
N PRO A 699 -6.13 32.36 -5.92
CA PRO A 699 -6.78 31.07 -6.08
C PRO A 699 -8.10 31.20 -6.86
N THR A 700 -8.25 30.45 -7.95
CA THR A 700 -9.43 30.55 -8.84
C THR A 700 -9.99 29.21 -9.26
N ASN A 701 -11.28 29.16 -9.59
CA ASN A 701 -11.94 27.97 -10.16
C ASN A 701 -11.82 26.69 -9.30
N ASN A 702 -11.58 26.79 -7.99
CA ASN A 702 -11.54 25.63 -7.12
C ASN A 702 -12.96 25.26 -6.67
N LEU A 703 -13.22 23.96 -6.55
CA LEU A 703 -14.51 23.43 -6.12
C LEU A 703 -14.38 22.77 -4.74
N VAL A 704 -15.10 23.29 -3.75
CA VAL A 704 -15.30 22.67 -2.44
C VAL A 704 -16.69 22.07 -2.43
N ARG A 705 -16.81 20.73 -2.46
CA ARG A 705 -18.10 20.06 -2.59
C ARG A 705 -18.32 18.92 -1.60
N GLY A 706 -19.49 18.90 -0.96
CA GLY A 706 -19.95 17.75 -0.20
C GLY A 706 -19.21 17.45 1.11
N ASN A 707 -18.44 18.41 1.64
CA ASN A 707 -17.60 18.24 2.83
C ASN A 707 -18.35 18.53 4.14
N PHE A 708 -17.85 18.00 5.25
CA PHE A 708 -18.20 18.44 6.59
C PHE A 708 -17.09 19.32 7.15
N ILE A 709 -17.42 20.55 7.52
CA ILE A 709 -16.47 21.59 7.92
C ILE A 709 -16.91 22.18 9.26
N GLY A 710 -16.24 21.76 10.34
CA GLY A 710 -16.58 22.11 11.73
C GLY A 710 -17.55 21.14 12.42
N ALA A 711 -18.01 20.10 11.71
CA ALA A 711 -18.80 19.00 12.25
C ALA A 711 -17.98 17.69 12.32
N ASP A 712 -18.36 16.77 13.19
CA ASP A 712 -17.75 15.44 13.27
C ASP A 712 -18.13 14.56 12.05
N ALA A 713 -17.59 13.34 11.98
CA ALA A 713 -17.87 12.40 10.89
C ALA A 713 -19.36 12.03 10.72
N THR A 714 -20.19 12.23 11.76
CA THR A 714 -21.64 12.01 11.66
C THR A 714 -22.37 13.19 11.03
N GLY A 715 -21.75 14.38 11.05
CA GLY A 715 -22.36 15.63 10.60
C GLY A 715 -23.41 16.19 11.56
N THR A 716 -23.53 15.62 12.77
CA THR A 716 -24.57 15.98 13.75
C THR A 716 -24.02 16.60 15.03
N LYS A 717 -22.71 16.50 15.27
CA LYS A 717 -22.06 17.13 16.44
C LYS A 717 -20.98 18.11 15.99
N ALA A 718 -20.79 19.15 16.80
CA ALA A 718 -19.78 20.16 16.53
C ALA A 718 -18.40 19.59 16.86
N LEU A 719 -17.49 19.72 15.90
CA LEU A 719 -16.07 19.46 16.07
C LEU A 719 -15.31 20.69 15.57
N PRO A 720 -15.37 21.80 16.33
CA PRO A 720 -15.15 23.14 15.81
C PRO A 720 -13.76 23.34 15.20
N ASN A 721 -13.72 23.91 13.99
CA ASN A 721 -12.67 24.86 13.62
C ASN A 721 -13.00 26.23 14.25
N ALA A 722 -12.09 27.20 14.14
CA ALA A 722 -12.47 28.57 14.45
C ALA A 722 -13.36 29.17 13.35
N PHE A 723 -12.86 29.17 12.12
CA PHE A 723 -13.61 29.55 10.92
C PHE A 723 -13.88 28.30 10.07
N GLY A 724 -15.06 28.21 9.46
CA GLY A 724 -15.38 27.10 8.56
C GLY A 724 -14.60 27.20 7.25
N VAL A 725 -15.03 28.10 6.36
CA VAL A 725 -14.35 28.41 5.10
C VAL A 725 -14.02 29.88 5.03
N LEU A 726 -12.79 30.23 4.67
CA LEU A 726 -12.35 31.60 4.45
C LEU A 726 -11.73 31.75 3.07
N VAL A 727 -12.21 32.73 2.31
CA VAL A 727 -11.71 33.08 0.98
C VAL A 727 -11.13 34.49 1.04
N GLU A 728 -9.79 34.61 1.07
CA GLU A 728 -9.03 35.87 1.04
C GLU A 728 -8.46 36.12 -0.35
N GLY A 729 -9.13 36.96 -1.13
CA GLY A 729 -8.84 37.08 -2.56
C GLY A 729 -9.18 35.78 -3.28
N GLY A 730 -9.49 35.88 -4.57
CA GLY A 730 -9.98 34.73 -5.32
C GLY A 730 -11.15 35.10 -6.20
N ALA A 731 -11.18 34.50 -7.39
CA ALA A 731 -12.28 34.66 -8.31
C ALA A 731 -12.84 33.29 -8.70
N PHE A 732 -14.16 33.21 -8.85
CA PHE A 732 -14.84 32.02 -9.41
C PHE A 732 -14.63 30.72 -8.64
N ASN A 733 -14.33 30.78 -7.34
CA ASN A 733 -14.35 29.58 -6.48
C ASN A 733 -15.80 29.19 -6.16
N SER A 734 -16.06 27.89 -6.02
CA SER A 734 -17.40 27.35 -5.82
C SER A 734 -17.47 26.47 -4.58
N LEU A 735 -18.41 26.77 -3.68
CA LEU A 735 -18.74 25.99 -2.51
C LEU A 735 -20.12 25.37 -2.72
N GLN A 736 -20.19 24.05 -2.84
CA GLN A 736 -21.42 23.34 -3.19
C GLN A 736 -21.77 22.24 -2.20
N SER A 737 -23.00 22.22 -1.68
CA SER A 737 -23.53 21.11 -0.87
C SER A 737 -22.67 20.72 0.34
N ASN A 738 -21.94 21.67 0.94
CA ASN A 738 -21.14 21.43 2.14
C ASN A 738 -21.98 21.63 3.40
N VAL A 739 -21.59 20.96 4.49
CA VAL A 739 -22.00 21.32 5.85
C VAL A 739 -20.91 22.18 6.46
N VAL A 740 -21.20 23.46 6.69
CA VAL A 740 -20.29 24.44 7.29
C VAL A 740 -20.89 24.96 8.60
N SER A 741 -20.67 24.18 9.65
CA SER A 741 -21.47 24.24 10.88
C SER A 741 -20.62 23.90 12.10
N GLY A 742 -21.05 24.31 13.29
CA GLY A 742 -20.35 24.00 14.54
C GLY A 742 -19.00 24.70 14.74
N ASN A 743 -18.67 25.71 13.92
CA ASN A 743 -17.42 26.48 14.05
C ASN A 743 -17.56 27.56 15.15
N THR A 744 -16.47 27.90 15.86
CA THR A 744 -16.57 28.87 16.98
C THR A 744 -16.77 30.32 16.53
N SER A 745 -16.44 30.65 15.29
CA SER A 745 -16.56 31.99 14.70
C SER A 745 -17.56 31.98 13.54
N VAL A 746 -17.12 32.31 12.33
CA VAL A 746 -17.97 32.43 11.14
C VAL A 746 -17.96 31.12 10.35
N GLY A 747 -19.12 30.73 9.80
CA GLY A 747 -19.24 29.60 8.88
C GLY A 747 -18.44 29.84 7.61
N VAL A 748 -18.87 30.79 6.77
CA VAL A 748 -18.18 31.14 5.51
C VAL A 748 -17.84 32.64 5.48
N VAL A 749 -16.58 32.97 5.18
CA VAL A 749 -16.10 34.33 4.97
C VAL A 749 -15.57 34.46 3.55
N VAL A 750 -16.03 35.48 2.83
CA VAL A 750 -15.47 35.85 1.51
C VAL A 750 -15.06 37.32 1.57
N THR A 751 -13.79 37.60 1.32
CA THR A 751 -13.21 38.93 1.47
C THR A 751 -12.24 39.26 0.34
N LYS A 752 -12.04 40.56 0.09
CA LYS A 752 -11.00 41.01 -0.84
C LYS A 752 -9.61 40.68 -0.29
N GLY A 753 -8.65 40.54 -1.19
CA GLY A 753 -7.23 40.55 -0.80
C GLY A 753 -6.78 41.94 -0.36
N GLN A 754 -5.51 42.06 0.01
CA GLN A 754 -4.95 43.32 0.53
C GLN A 754 -4.63 44.35 -0.56
N THR A 755 -4.60 43.97 -1.85
CA THR A 755 -4.31 44.89 -2.95
C THR A 755 -5.55 45.18 -3.80
N ASN A 756 -5.58 46.32 -4.49
CA ASN A 756 -6.68 46.69 -5.41
C ASN A 756 -6.78 45.76 -6.65
N LEU A 757 -5.80 44.86 -6.86
CA LEU A 757 -5.81 43.83 -7.90
C LEU A 757 -6.56 42.56 -7.47
N ASP A 758 -6.95 42.47 -6.19
CA ASP A 758 -7.58 41.30 -5.55
C ASP A 758 -9.08 41.52 -5.28
N GLU A 759 -9.75 42.39 -6.05
CA GLU A 759 -11.22 42.47 -6.00
C GLU A 759 -11.79 41.11 -6.43
N GLY A 760 -12.17 40.30 -5.43
CA GLY A 760 -12.76 38.99 -5.65
C GLY A 760 -14.07 39.11 -6.40
N GLU A 761 -14.07 38.64 -7.65
CA GLU A 761 -15.27 38.49 -8.45
C GLU A 761 -15.77 37.04 -8.35
N GLY A 762 -17.05 36.84 -8.03
CA GLY A 762 -17.74 35.63 -8.47
C GLY A 762 -17.59 34.36 -7.61
N THR A 763 -17.45 34.44 -6.28
CA THR A 763 -17.57 33.22 -5.46
C THR A 763 -19.02 32.73 -5.42
N THR A 764 -19.24 31.46 -5.75
CA THR A 764 -20.57 30.82 -5.76
C THR A 764 -20.73 29.93 -4.53
N LEU A 765 -21.79 30.15 -3.76
CA LEU A 765 -22.22 29.34 -2.63
C LEU A 765 -23.56 28.72 -2.99
N GLN A 766 -23.57 27.42 -3.25
CA GLN A 766 -24.76 26.72 -3.70
C GLN A 766 -25.13 25.53 -2.81
N ASP A 767 -26.40 25.43 -2.42
CA ASP A 767 -26.98 24.27 -1.72
C ASP A 767 -26.25 23.87 -0.42
N ASN A 768 -25.52 24.79 0.22
CA ASN A 768 -24.79 24.50 1.45
C ASN A 768 -25.71 24.53 2.67
N LEU A 769 -25.34 23.76 3.69
CA LEU A 769 -25.95 23.71 5.01
C LEU A 769 -25.03 24.45 6.00
N ILE A 770 -25.46 25.61 6.49
CA ILE A 770 -24.62 26.54 7.26
C ILE A 770 -25.28 26.86 8.60
N GLY A 771 -24.66 26.39 9.68
CA GLY A 771 -25.19 26.50 11.05
C GLY A 771 -26.28 25.47 11.38
N VAL A 772 -26.50 24.49 10.50
CA VAL A 772 -27.40 23.34 10.69
C VAL A 772 -26.64 22.02 10.50
N ASP A 773 -27.18 20.94 11.03
CA ASP A 773 -26.62 19.60 10.89
C ASP A 773 -26.71 19.07 9.44
N TRP A 774 -26.10 17.92 9.18
CA TRP A 774 -26.13 17.27 7.85
C TRP A 774 -27.55 17.02 7.32
N THR A 775 -28.52 16.78 8.20
CA THR A 775 -29.92 16.59 7.79
C THR A 775 -30.59 17.90 7.37
N GLY A 776 -30.05 19.04 7.83
CA GLY A 776 -30.63 20.36 7.67
C GLY A 776 -31.86 20.58 8.55
N ALA A 777 -32.13 19.67 9.51
CA ALA A 777 -33.31 19.70 10.36
C ALA A 777 -33.03 20.33 11.74
N LYS A 778 -31.78 20.27 12.22
CA LYS A 778 -31.40 20.76 13.55
C LYS A 778 -30.31 21.82 13.46
N ALA A 779 -30.32 22.75 14.41
CA ALA A 779 -29.24 23.72 14.54
C ALA A 779 -27.94 23.03 14.96
N LEU A 780 -26.87 23.39 14.27
CA LEU A 780 -25.49 23.06 14.60
C LEU A 780 -24.68 24.35 14.45
N SER A 781 -24.89 25.26 15.39
CA SER A 781 -24.59 26.68 15.29
C SER A 781 -23.12 26.97 14.99
N ASN A 782 -22.88 27.89 14.05
CA ASN A 782 -21.63 28.66 14.08
C ASN A 782 -21.75 29.76 15.14
N GLY A 783 -20.66 30.05 15.86
CA GLY A 783 -20.67 30.94 17.02
C GLY A 783 -21.02 32.40 16.69
N LEU A 784 -20.67 32.87 15.50
CA LEU A 784 -20.97 34.22 15.02
C LEU A 784 -21.92 34.19 13.82
N TYR A 785 -21.41 34.51 12.63
CA TYR A 785 -22.21 34.65 11.41
C TYR A 785 -22.25 33.35 10.63
N GLY A 786 -23.34 33.11 9.89
CA GLY A 786 -23.39 32.00 8.93
C GLY A 786 -22.48 32.28 7.73
N ILE A 787 -22.80 33.34 6.98
CA ILE A 787 -22.01 33.83 5.84
C ILE A 787 -21.66 35.30 6.05
N MET A 788 -20.42 35.68 5.75
CA MET A 788 -19.94 37.05 5.74
C MET A 788 -19.30 37.38 4.39
N LEU A 789 -19.85 38.36 3.67
CA LEU A 789 -19.29 38.90 2.42
C LEU A 789 -18.74 40.30 2.67
N LEU A 790 -17.43 40.48 2.45
CA LEU A 790 -16.68 41.70 2.75
C LEU A 790 -16.07 42.28 1.49
N SER A 791 -16.59 43.44 1.05
CA SER A 791 -16.07 44.16 -0.13
C SER A 791 -15.84 43.27 -1.36
N GLN A 792 -16.85 42.48 -1.72
CA GLN A 792 -16.83 41.53 -2.85
C GLN A 792 -17.73 41.95 -4.01
N LYS A 793 -17.46 41.46 -5.22
CA LYS A 793 -18.32 41.68 -6.39
C LYS A 793 -18.87 40.35 -6.91
N ASN A 794 -20.08 40.39 -7.47
CA ASN A 794 -20.68 39.30 -8.26
C ASN A 794 -20.80 37.94 -7.52
N SER A 795 -20.81 37.91 -6.18
CA SER A 795 -20.97 36.65 -5.44
C SER A 795 -22.40 36.11 -5.55
N VAL A 796 -22.54 34.80 -5.72
CA VAL A 796 -23.85 34.14 -5.89
C VAL A 796 -24.11 33.23 -4.72
N LEU A 797 -25.22 33.44 -4.01
CA LEU A 797 -25.73 32.57 -2.95
C LEU A 797 -27.04 31.97 -3.43
N SER A 798 -27.07 30.67 -3.71
CA SER A 798 -28.27 29.99 -4.20
C SER A 798 -28.60 28.70 -3.44
N GLY A 799 -29.86 28.49 -3.07
CA GLY A 799 -30.31 27.20 -2.49
C GLY A 799 -29.75 26.85 -1.11
N ASN A 800 -29.01 27.75 -0.44
CA ASN A 800 -28.37 27.44 0.84
C ASN A 800 -29.39 27.43 2.00
N THR A 801 -29.15 26.62 3.02
CA THR A 801 -29.82 26.69 4.32
C THR A 801 -28.88 27.34 5.34
N ILE A 802 -29.24 28.51 5.86
CA ILE A 802 -28.38 29.37 6.68
C ILE A 802 -29.11 29.72 7.98
N SER A 803 -28.93 28.90 9.00
CA SER A 803 -29.82 28.90 10.18
C SER A 803 -29.08 28.52 11.46
N GLY A 804 -29.67 28.83 12.60
CA GLY A 804 -29.10 28.49 13.92
C GLY A 804 -27.79 29.20 14.28
N ASN A 805 -27.33 30.20 13.54
CA ASN A 805 -26.06 30.89 13.83
C ASN A 805 -26.21 31.88 15.01
N GLY A 806 -25.15 32.05 15.81
CA GLY A 806 -25.17 32.88 17.02
C GLY A 806 -25.46 34.37 16.76
N ARG A 807 -25.24 34.85 15.53
CA ARG A 807 -25.53 36.22 15.06
C ARG A 807 -26.34 36.21 13.77
N ALA A 808 -26.02 37.09 12.81
CA ALA A 808 -26.77 37.14 11.57
C ALA A 808 -26.49 35.90 10.70
N GLY A 809 -27.52 35.36 10.06
CA GLY A 809 -27.36 34.30 9.06
C GLY A 809 -26.45 34.76 7.92
N VAL A 810 -26.76 35.92 7.32
CA VAL A 810 -25.93 36.55 6.28
C VAL A 810 -25.53 37.97 6.68
N MET A 811 -24.25 38.29 6.52
CA MET A 811 -23.69 39.61 6.74
C MET A 811 -23.04 40.16 5.47
N LEU A 812 -23.42 41.38 5.09
CA LEU A 812 -22.85 42.12 3.96
C LEU A 812 -22.19 43.41 4.49
N ALA A 813 -20.88 43.57 4.33
CA ALA A 813 -20.21 44.77 4.86
C ALA A 813 -19.09 45.29 3.96
N GLY A 814 -18.92 46.62 3.97
CA GLY A 814 -17.75 47.29 3.39
C GLY A 814 -16.65 47.57 4.42
N LYS A 815 -17.00 47.60 5.70
CA LYS A 815 -16.07 47.75 6.82
C LYS A 815 -16.10 46.49 7.67
N VAL A 816 -14.93 45.97 8.04
CA VAL A 816 -14.83 44.84 8.96
C VAL A 816 -15.44 45.24 10.31
N PRO A 817 -16.38 44.45 10.87
CA PRO A 817 -16.91 44.69 12.22
C PRO A 817 -15.81 44.67 13.28
N THR A 818 -15.88 45.53 14.29
CA THR A 818 -14.88 45.59 15.38
C THR A 818 -14.77 44.30 16.20
N ASP A 819 -15.77 43.43 16.09
CA ASP A 819 -15.85 42.11 16.72
C ASP A 819 -15.59 40.94 15.75
N ALA A 820 -15.39 41.22 14.46
CA ALA A 820 -14.83 40.29 13.50
C ALA A 820 -13.30 40.47 13.54
N PHE A 821 -12.62 39.51 14.16
CA PHE A 821 -11.18 39.51 14.52
C PHE A 821 -10.20 39.56 13.32
N PHE A 822 -10.36 40.49 12.39
CA PHE A 822 -9.45 40.73 11.27
C PHE A 822 -8.72 42.06 11.47
N SER A 823 -7.47 42.03 11.92
CA SER A 823 -6.64 43.23 12.07
C SER A 823 -6.04 43.73 10.73
N ASN A 824 -6.08 42.91 9.67
CA ASN A 824 -5.29 43.11 8.45
C ASN A 824 -6.11 43.18 7.15
N ILE A 825 -7.45 43.20 7.21
CA ILE A 825 -8.30 43.37 6.02
C ILE A 825 -8.63 44.87 5.88
N GLY A 826 -8.14 45.49 4.80
CA GLY A 826 -8.38 46.91 4.53
C GLY A 826 -9.87 47.20 4.32
N ASN A 827 -10.37 48.31 4.87
CA ASN A 827 -11.74 48.77 4.64
C ASN A 827 -12.01 48.99 3.14
N GLY A 828 -13.25 48.81 2.69
CA GLY A 828 -13.64 48.93 1.29
C GLY A 828 -15.12 49.28 1.08
N ASN A 829 -15.58 49.16 -0.15
CA ASN A 829 -16.98 49.40 -0.51
C ASN A 829 -17.87 48.22 -0.08
N LEU A 830 -19.18 48.45 0.00
CA LEU A 830 -20.17 47.38 0.18
C LEU A 830 -20.05 46.35 -0.96
N PRO A 831 -20.47 45.09 -0.73
CA PRO A 831 -20.54 44.13 -1.82
C PRO A 831 -21.42 44.63 -2.98
N VAL A 832 -20.96 44.48 -4.22
CA VAL A 832 -21.67 44.93 -5.43
C VAL A 832 -22.15 43.71 -6.23
N ASN A 833 -23.39 43.74 -6.73
CA ASN A 833 -24.00 42.66 -7.53
C ASN A 833 -24.03 41.27 -6.85
N ALA A 834 -24.15 41.22 -5.51
CA ALA A 834 -24.39 39.94 -4.84
C ALA A 834 -25.79 39.43 -5.17
N VAL A 835 -25.91 38.19 -5.65
CA VAL A 835 -27.18 37.55 -6.01
C VAL A 835 -27.55 36.55 -4.94
N LEU A 836 -28.69 36.74 -4.27
CA LEU A 836 -29.23 35.80 -3.29
C LEU A 836 -30.54 35.24 -3.84
N THR A 837 -30.62 33.94 -4.11
CA THR A 837 -31.83 33.29 -4.67
C THR A 837 -32.14 31.95 -4.00
N GLY A 838 -33.40 31.71 -3.62
CA GLY A 838 -33.83 30.40 -3.11
C GLY A 838 -33.16 29.92 -1.82
N ASN A 839 -32.58 30.81 -1.01
CA ASN A 839 -31.94 30.44 0.26
C ASN A 839 -32.96 30.37 1.40
N PHE A 840 -32.84 29.37 2.27
CA PHE A 840 -33.58 29.24 3.52
C PHE A 840 -32.79 29.88 4.66
N ILE A 841 -33.25 31.02 5.19
CA ILE A 841 -32.53 31.75 6.24
C ILE A 841 -33.37 31.76 7.52
N GLY A 842 -32.84 31.22 8.61
CA GLY A 842 -33.54 31.14 9.91
C GLY A 842 -34.59 30.03 9.99
N THR A 843 -34.64 29.12 9.00
CA THR A 843 -35.51 27.94 8.96
C THR A 843 -34.72 26.68 8.60
N ASN A 844 -35.31 25.50 8.79
CA ASN A 844 -34.75 24.24 8.31
C ASN A 844 -34.74 24.15 6.76
N ARG A 845 -34.08 23.12 6.22
CA ARG A 845 -33.92 22.94 4.76
C ARG A 845 -35.23 22.87 3.97
N THR A 846 -36.33 22.48 4.61
CA THR A 846 -37.66 22.41 4.00
C THR A 846 -38.48 23.69 4.15
N GLY A 847 -37.99 24.66 4.93
CA GLY A 847 -38.72 25.88 5.30
C GLY A 847 -39.90 25.64 6.25
N THR A 848 -40.03 24.44 6.82
CA THR A 848 -41.19 24.03 7.63
C THR A 848 -41.01 24.28 9.13
N ALA A 849 -39.77 24.45 9.61
CA ALA A 849 -39.46 24.67 11.03
C ALA A 849 -38.53 25.87 11.21
N ALA A 850 -38.79 26.70 12.22
CA ALA A 850 -37.93 27.81 12.59
C ALA A 850 -36.63 27.31 13.25
N LEU A 851 -35.50 27.80 12.75
CA LEU A 851 -34.15 27.58 13.29
C LEU A 851 -33.47 28.95 13.36
N SER A 852 -33.95 29.79 14.26
CA SER A 852 -33.63 31.21 14.28
C SER A 852 -32.13 31.46 14.42
N ASN A 853 -31.59 32.29 13.54
CA ASN A 853 -30.33 32.97 13.75
C ASN A 853 -30.52 34.07 14.81
N GLY A 854 -29.43 34.57 15.40
CA GLY A 854 -29.48 35.80 16.21
C GLY A 854 -30.08 37.00 15.45
N ARG A 855 -29.90 37.05 14.11
CA ARG A 855 -30.63 37.91 13.15
C ARG A 855 -30.76 37.22 11.78
N THR A 856 -31.77 37.53 10.99
CA THR A 856 -31.90 36.97 9.62
C THR A 856 -30.75 37.44 8.71
N ALA A 857 -30.56 38.76 8.58
CA ALA A 857 -29.46 39.36 7.83
C ALA A 857 -29.06 40.73 8.43
N THR A 858 -27.85 41.24 8.14
CA THR A 858 -27.39 42.58 8.56
C THR A 858 -26.41 43.19 7.55
N ALA A 859 -26.50 44.51 7.34
CA ALA A 859 -25.56 45.28 6.50
C ALA A 859 -25.01 46.51 7.24
N THR A 860 -23.71 46.81 7.06
CA THR A 860 -23.03 47.98 7.68
C THR A 860 -22.17 48.73 6.65
N SER A 861 -22.48 50.00 6.38
CA SER A 861 -21.83 50.80 5.32
C SER A 861 -20.75 51.76 5.84
N GLY A 862 -19.60 51.81 5.16
CA GLY A 862 -18.63 52.91 5.20
C GLY A 862 -18.64 53.83 3.97
N GLY A 863 -19.49 53.53 2.97
CA GLY A 863 -19.56 54.25 1.68
C GLY A 863 -20.65 53.67 0.78
N GLY A 864 -21.06 54.39 -0.27
CA GLY A 864 -22.21 54.09 -1.12
C GLY A 864 -22.11 52.77 -1.88
N GLY A 865 -23.16 51.95 -1.80
CA GLY A 865 -23.37 50.71 -2.54
C GLY A 865 -24.81 50.21 -2.35
N GLY A 866 -25.42 49.66 -3.40
CA GLY A 866 -26.78 49.13 -3.39
C GLY A 866 -26.81 47.61 -3.18
N ILE A 867 -27.74 47.13 -2.37
CA ILE A 867 -27.99 45.70 -2.11
C ILE A 867 -29.30 45.31 -2.80
N VAL A 868 -29.28 44.28 -3.64
CA VAL A 868 -30.47 43.68 -4.24
C VAL A 868 -30.73 42.32 -3.55
N ILE A 869 -31.75 42.24 -2.69
CA ILE A 869 -32.16 41.00 -2.02
C ILE A 869 -33.39 40.45 -2.72
N PHE A 870 -33.30 39.26 -3.31
CA PHE A 870 -34.49 38.50 -3.74
C PHE A 870 -34.73 37.37 -2.74
N SER A 871 -35.70 37.53 -1.83
CA SER A 871 -36.18 36.42 -1.01
C SER A 871 -37.48 35.88 -1.59
N GLY A 872 -37.50 34.60 -1.92
CA GLY A 872 -38.70 33.91 -2.40
C GLY A 872 -38.78 32.55 -1.73
N VAL A 873 -39.88 32.30 -1.01
CA VAL A 873 -40.31 30.96 -0.58
C VAL A 873 -41.18 30.40 -1.70
N LYS A 874 -41.02 29.12 -2.06
CA LYS A 874 -41.87 28.47 -3.06
C LYS A 874 -43.33 28.54 -2.60
N GLY A 875 -44.17 29.30 -3.32
CA GLY A 875 -45.59 29.52 -2.99
C GLY A 875 -45.93 30.82 -2.24
N GLN A 876 -44.98 31.75 -2.08
CA GLN A 876 -45.20 33.09 -1.52
C GLN A 876 -44.73 34.18 -2.51
N PRO A 877 -45.34 35.38 -2.54
CA PRO A 877 -44.87 36.47 -3.38
C PRO A 877 -43.44 36.87 -3.00
N LEU A 878 -42.61 37.10 -4.02
CA LEU A 878 -41.26 37.64 -3.87
C LEU A 878 -41.33 38.96 -3.12
N VAL A 879 -40.57 39.10 -2.03
CA VAL A 879 -40.32 40.41 -1.41
C VAL A 879 -38.89 40.78 -1.77
N ALA A 880 -38.75 41.73 -2.69
CA ALA A 880 -37.48 42.37 -2.98
C ALA A 880 -37.27 43.51 -1.97
N LEU A 881 -36.20 43.44 -1.17
CA LEU A 881 -35.76 44.55 -0.35
C LEU A 881 -34.53 45.18 -1.02
N LEU A 882 -34.76 46.31 -1.70
CA LEU A 882 -33.70 47.13 -2.28
C LEU A 882 -33.22 48.12 -1.21
N LEU A 883 -31.99 47.96 -0.72
CA LEU A 883 -31.34 48.93 0.17
C LEU A 883 -30.29 49.69 -0.65
N VAL A 884 -30.60 50.92 -1.05
CA VAL A 884 -29.67 51.81 -1.76
C VAL A 884 -29.40 53.04 -0.91
N ARG A 885 -28.12 53.34 -0.64
CA ARG A 885 -27.69 54.64 -0.11
C ARG A 885 -27.22 55.50 -1.28
N ALA A 886 -28.01 56.49 -1.66
CA ALA A 886 -27.50 57.67 -2.36
C ALA A 886 -27.01 58.67 -1.29
N THR A 887 -25.79 59.17 -1.44
CA THR A 887 -25.10 60.24 -0.69
C THR A 887 -25.82 60.95 0.48
N SER A 888 -25.11 61.08 1.61
CA SER A 888 -25.28 62.03 2.74
C SER A 888 -26.64 62.22 3.42
N SER A 889 -27.75 61.75 2.85
CA SER A 889 -29.10 61.94 3.39
C SER A 889 -29.88 60.63 3.29
N TRP A 890 -30.60 60.27 4.35
CA TRP A 890 -31.45 59.09 4.35
C TRP A 890 -32.62 59.30 3.40
N VAL A 891 -32.59 58.66 2.24
CA VAL A 891 -33.78 58.47 1.40
C VAL A 891 -34.00 56.97 1.27
N MET A 892 -34.96 56.44 2.03
CA MET A 892 -35.44 55.06 1.84
C MET A 892 -36.26 55.01 0.56
N TRP A 893 -35.75 54.34 -0.47
CA TRP A 893 -36.57 53.85 -1.56
C TRP A 893 -36.92 52.39 -1.27
N ALA A 894 -38.02 52.15 -0.58
CA ALA A 894 -38.60 50.81 -0.51
C ALA A 894 -39.40 50.57 -1.79
N ARG A 895 -38.80 49.93 -2.81
CA ARG A 895 -39.56 49.40 -3.95
C ARG A 895 -39.97 47.98 -3.63
N VAL A 896 -41.23 47.78 -3.25
CA VAL A 896 -41.82 46.45 -3.08
C VAL A 896 -42.26 45.97 -4.46
N PHE A 897 -41.55 44.99 -5.01
CA PHE A 897 -42.03 44.27 -6.20
C PHE A 897 -42.95 43.13 -5.74
N LEU A 898 -44.25 43.27 -5.95
CA LEU A 898 -45.21 42.16 -5.79
C LEU A 898 -45.32 41.44 -7.15
N LEU A 899 -44.69 40.28 -7.27
CA LEU A 899 -44.93 39.37 -8.39
C LEU A 899 -46.19 38.55 -8.10
N LEU A 900 -47.34 39.04 -8.58
CA LEU A 900 -48.59 38.29 -8.70
C LEU A 900 -48.76 37.86 -10.16
N GLY A 901 -48.35 36.64 -10.50
CA GLY A 901 -48.52 36.11 -11.85
C GLY A 901 -47.57 36.67 -12.92
N SER A 902 -47.86 36.37 -14.19
CA SER A 902 -46.96 36.47 -15.35
C SER A 902 -46.75 37.87 -15.94
N ALA A 903 -47.04 38.95 -15.20
CA ALA A 903 -46.74 40.32 -15.64
C ALA A 903 -46.30 41.21 -14.45
N PRO A 904 -45.23 42.02 -14.59
CA PRO A 904 -44.81 42.94 -13.54
C PRO A 904 -45.74 44.16 -13.47
N HIS A 905 -46.33 44.43 -12.30
CA HIS A 905 -47.00 45.70 -12.00
C HIS A 905 -46.09 46.56 -11.10
N LEU A 906 -45.92 47.83 -11.47
CA LEU A 906 -45.13 48.80 -10.72
C LEU A 906 -46.05 49.51 -9.71
N LEU A 907 -45.79 49.34 -8.41
CA LEU A 907 -46.43 50.17 -7.38
C LEU A 907 -45.42 51.24 -6.94
N GLU A 908 -45.62 52.49 -7.38
CA GLU A 908 -44.86 53.64 -6.87
C GLU A 908 -45.52 54.18 -5.60
N LEU A 909 -44.86 54.03 -4.45
CA LEU A 909 -45.22 54.78 -3.25
C LEU A 909 -44.56 56.16 -3.33
N THR A 910 -45.38 57.22 -3.34
CA THR A 910 -44.89 58.60 -3.33
C THR A 910 -44.39 59.00 -1.94
N PRO A 911 -43.48 60.00 -1.82
CA PRO A 911 -42.78 60.33 -0.58
C PRO A 911 -43.65 60.84 0.58
N SER A 912 -44.96 61.06 0.38
CA SER A 912 -45.85 61.69 1.37
C SER A 912 -46.42 60.74 2.43
N GLU A 913 -46.23 59.42 2.32
CA GLU A 913 -46.81 58.45 3.28
C GLU A 913 -45.78 57.73 4.17
N ALA A 914 -44.48 58.02 4.03
CA ALA A 914 -43.42 57.38 4.81
C ALA A 914 -42.81 58.30 5.87
N THR A 915 -43.58 58.68 6.90
CA THR A 915 -43.00 59.23 8.14
C THR A 915 -42.65 58.10 9.10
N LEU A 916 -41.42 57.59 9.02
CA LEU A 916 -40.83 56.81 10.12
C LEU A 916 -39.98 57.75 10.98
N SER A 917 -40.53 58.20 12.11
CA SER A 917 -39.82 59.11 13.01
C SER A 917 -38.64 58.41 13.66
N ALA A 918 -37.44 58.97 13.45
CA ALA A 918 -36.26 58.61 14.20
C ALA A 918 -36.38 59.20 15.61
N ARG A 919 -36.59 58.36 16.63
CA ARG A 919 -36.02 58.47 17.98
C ARG A 919 -36.55 57.37 18.91
N THR A 920 -35.66 56.95 19.82
CA THR A 920 -35.86 56.06 20.98
C THR A 920 -35.88 54.54 20.74
N SER A 921 -34.75 53.93 21.13
CA SER A 921 -34.66 52.70 21.93
C SER A 921 -35.95 51.92 22.18
N ALA A 922 -36.36 51.08 21.23
CA ALA A 922 -37.24 49.95 21.51
C ALA A 922 -36.98 48.82 20.50
N ARG A 923 -36.64 47.64 21.03
CA ARG A 923 -36.57 46.37 20.30
C ARG A 923 -37.93 46.10 19.65
N ARG A 924 -38.01 45.99 18.32
CA ARG A 924 -39.12 45.30 17.64
C ARG A 924 -38.58 44.39 16.55
N THR A 925 -38.79 43.10 16.78
CA THR A 925 -38.60 41.99 15.86
C THR A 925 -39.75 42.02 14.85
N LEU A 926 -39.45 42.02 13.55
CA LEU A 926 -40.45 41.71 12.53
C LEU A 926 -40.62 40.18 12.52
N LEU A 927 -41.56 39.68 13.34
CA LEU A 927 -42.10 38.34 13.22
C LEU A 927 -43.32 38.45 12.30
N ALA A 928 -43.22 37.91 11.10
CA ALA A 928 -44.41 37.61 10.31
C ALA A 928 -45.11 36.42 10.98
N THR A 929 -46.18 36.67 11.72
CA THR A 929 -47.11 35.63 12.15
C THR A 929 -48.09 35.34 11.02
N PRO A 930 -48.34 34.06 10.66
CA PRO A 930 -49.28 33.71 9.62
C PRO A 930 -50.70 33.71 10.19
N ASN A 931 -51.36 34.85 10.18
CA ASN A 931 -52.83 34.98 10.22
C ASN A 931 -53.19 36.46 10.11
N GLN A 932 -54.29 36.75 9.41
CA GLN A 932 -54.81 38.07 8.99
C GLN A 932 -54.46 38.44 7.52
N ALA A 933 -54.91 37.61 6.59
CA ALA A 933 -55.23 38.06 5.23
C ALA A 933 -56.69 38.49 5.21
N SER A 934 -56.99 39.77 5.47
CA SER A 934 -58.28 40.38 5.19
C SER A 934 -58.14 41.90 5.21
N ALA A 935 -58.66 42.54 4.16
CA ALA A 935 -58.79 43.98 3.95
C ALA A 935 -57.52 44.75 3.53
N CYS A 936 -57.29 44.83 2.22
CA CYS A 936 -57.16 46.15 1.59
C CYS A 936 -57.60 46.07 0.12
N SER A 937 -58.53 46.95 -0.21
CA SER A 937 -59.34 47.00 -1.43
C SER A 937 -58.59 47.59 -2.64
N LEU A 938 -58.92 47.04 -3.81
CA LEU A 938 -58.57 47.51 -5.15
C LEU A 938 -58.69 49.03 -5.33
N VAL A 939 -57.67 49.65 -5.93
CA VAL A 939 -57.83 50.82 -6.81
C VAL A 939 -57.02 50.56 -8.09
N LYS A 940 -57.73 50.47 -9.23
CA LYS A 940 -57.22 50.57 -10.61
C LYS A 940 -56.54 51.95 -10.76
N VAL A 941 -55.40 52.19 -11.42
CA VAL A 941 -54.62 51.53 -12.49
C VAL A 941 -53.14 51.69 -12.16
#